data_AF-A0A9X1PZ41-F1
#
_entry.id   AF-A0A9X1PZ41-F1
#
_cell.length_a   1.000
_cell.length_b   1.000
_cell.length_c   1.000
_cell.angle_alpha   90.00
_cell.angle_beta   90.00
_cell.angle_gamma   90.00
#
_symmetry.space_group_name_H-M   'P 1'
#
loop_
_entity.id
_entity.type
_entity.pdbx_description
1 polymer ?
#
loop_
_entity_poly.entity_id
_entity_poly.type
_entity_poly.pdbx_seq_one_letter_code
_entity_poly.pdbx_strand_id
1 'polypeptide(L)'
;MLLTLMSDDTRQGHTASANEYRRFVGRMLDTFYGSGAVPLPSRSTFQRLVKAVREQHGAALGVTVIDKKGIRLSRPGERVHVGTFRLALPAHLARPSLRSVQITVAVDELTLTICTLMVHPSPHKVDGPTLLARLCGPPAARTVSGSGEEREVGPLILPESLVLDGLRMRRERAFLDGCRAMGIRVDTRRPVKKAAHEHITGRLAALFGAELMALTRPPAHDDSSLIIWLQDRAERWAESVWRHQPQAGLQGMGGQRHATPSSAYEACVARLGWVHLPLGGHVVRRLLPSVTRRVTDRGVLVKGHRYVYPRLASLQAADPVEVRFDPYDPRQVWVRTDTESWLQVPLAGNALGRLSSWGLWMSPDATRRVLPDVPARRPSPALDSVQERLSYHAQLPVLRTPFLQEVLRLGDRLAVLNRRPGGGRQGLLITGPPRSGKTTALRELSQHVPRMSIGSHPLGPAVYLRLHPTDSDRTALLRLGKLVGLPPFPRRTSTAAASEAVQEALIASETSLVLVDDAFPEAPIPRASSPVETLRFLADQVPALFVYADEDREETPFTPDQGARQGRLAHVRAAPVPYGPDWGDLVETLDKALRLRHHQPGSLLRLAPALHHRTGGWAGALAHLVRSASIDAILSGREEITERDFDSITV
;
A
#
# COMPACT_ATOMS: atom_id res chain seq x y z
N MET A 1 -17.20 -2.56 -15.39
CA MET A 1 -17.81 -1.43 -16.11
C MET A 1 -19.30 -1.63 -16.35
N LEU A 2 -19.71 -2.54 -17.24
CA LEU A 2 -21.14 -2.77 -17.52
C LEU A 2 -21.93 -3.21 -16.27
N LEU A 3 -21.37 -4.14 -15.48
CA LEU A 3 -21.95 -4.58 -14.20
C LEU A 3 -22.13 -3.43 -13.20
N THR A 4 -21.16 -2.52 -13.14
CA THR A 4 -21.19 -1.32 -12.26
C THR A 4 -22.31 -0.37 -12.68
N LEU A 5 -22.43 -0.08 -13.98
CA LEU A 5 -23.49 0.78 -14.52
C LEU A 5 -24.89 0.18 -14.33
N MET A 6 -25.04 -1.13 -14.56
CA MET A 6 -26.33 -1.82 -14.38
C MET A 6 -26.71 -1.93 -12.91
N SER A 7 -25.73 -2.06 -12.01
CA SER A 7 -25.95 -2.02 -10.56
C SER A 7 -26.39 -0.62 -10.10
N ASP A 8 -25.82 0.45 -10.63
CA ASP A 8 -26.25 1.82 -10.31
C ASP A 8 -27.66 2.12 -10.84
N ASP A 9 -28.01 1.66 -12.04
CA ASP A 9 -29.35 1.84 -12.63
C ASP A 9 -30.44 1.11 -11.84
N THR A 10 -30.21 -0.16 -11.52
CA THR A 10 -31.14 -0.94 -10.68
C THR A 10 -31.31 -0.34 -9.28
N ARG A 11 -30.26 0.30 -8.73
CA ARG A 11 -30.33 1.03 -7.45
C ARG A 11 -31.09 2.35 -7.53
N GLN A 12 -31.06 3.03 -8.69
CA GLN A 12 -31.73 4.31 -8.92
C GLN A 12 -33.18 4.15 -9.40
N GLY A 13 -33.67 2.92 -9.60
CA GLY A 13 -35.02 2.66 -10.12
C GLY A 13 -35.19 3.02 -11.60
N HIS A 14 -34.10 3.33 -12.29
CA HIS A 14 -34.06 3.63 -13.72
C HIS A 14 -33.60 2.39 -14.49
N THR A 15 -34.29 2.07 -15.59
CA THR A 15 -33.87 0.99 -16.49
C THR A 15 -33.37 1.61 -17.78
N ALA A 16 -32.07 1.94 -17.87
CA ALA A 16 -31.50 2.38 -19.13
C ALA A 16 -31.58 1.25 -20.17
N SER A 17 -31.71 1.64 -21.43
CA SER A 17 -31.71 0.74 -22.57
C SER A 17 -30.30 0.15 -22.81
N ALA A 18 -30.24 -1.04 -23.41
CA ALA A 18 -28.96 -1.65 -23.80
C ALA A 18 -28.10 -0.75 -24.70
N ASN A 19 -28.73 0.15 -25.47
CA ASN A 19 -28.04 1.13 -26.30
C ASN A 19 -27.38 2.24 -25.46
N GLU A 20 -28.02 2.67 -24.38
CA GLU A 20 -27.46 3.69 -23.49
C GLU A 20 -26.26 3.15 -22.73
N TYR A 21 -26.33 1.91 -22.22
CA TYR A 21 -25.16 1.25 -21.65
C TYR A 21 -24.02 1.11 -22.66
N ARG A 22 -24.34 0.78 -23.92
CA ARG A 22 -23.33 0.66 -24.98
C ARG A 22 -22.61 2.00 -25.23
N ARG A 23 -23.36 3.11 -25.27
CA ARG A 23 -22.78 4.46 -25.40
C ARG A 23 -21.94 4.83 -24.18
N PHE A 24 -22.40 4.51 -22.98
CA PHE A 24 -21.69 4.83 -21.74
C PHE A 24 -20.39 4.04 -21.61
N VAL A 25 -20.42 2.74 -21.89
CA VAL A 25 -19.23 1.88 -21.95
C VAL A 25 -18.27 2.38 -23.02
N GLY A 26 -18.76 2.77 -24.20
CA GLY A 26 -17.94 3.39 -25.25
C GLY A 26 -17.19 4.62 -24.77
N ARG A 27 -17.90 5.61 -24.23
CA ARG A 27 -17.27 6.84 -23.71
C ARG A 27 -16.23 6.56 -22.64
N MET A 28 -16.47 5.59 -21.76
CA MET A 28 -15.47 5.25 -20.75
C MET A 28 -14.26 4.56 -21.39
N LEU A 29 -14.45 3.62 -22.32
CA LEU A 29 -13.34 2.98 -23.03
C LEU A 29 -12.49 4.01 -23.78
N ASP A 30 -13.13 4.97 -24.45
CA ASP A 30 -12.44 6.08 -25.13
C ASP A 30 -11.65 6.95 -24.14
N THR A 31 -12.16 7.14 -22.92
CA THR A 31 -11.51 7.90 -21.86
C THR A 31 -10.28 7.19 -21.30
N PHE A 32 -10.35 5.86 -21.13
CA PHE A 32 -9.27 5.07 -20.52
C PHE A 32 -8.18 4.64 -21.51
N TYR A 33 -8.55 4.38 -22.77
CA TYR A 33 -7.67 3.76 -23.75
C TYR A 33 -7.46 4.61 -25.01
N GLY A 34 -8.12 5.77 -25.11
CA GLY A 34 -8.11 6.61 -26.30
C GLY A 34 -9.26 6.28 -27.25
N SER A 35 -9.72 7.31 -27.98
CA SER A 35 -10.88 7.23 -28.87
C SER A 35 -10.74 6.09 -29.89
N GLY A 36 -11.66 5.13 -29.87
CA GLY A 36 -11.71 4.02 -30.83
C GLY A 36 -10.64 2.94 -30.64
N ALA A 37 -9.80 3.02 -29.61
CA ALA A 37 -8.74 2.03 -29.36
C ALA A 37 -9.30 0.65 -28.98
N VAL A 38 -10.49 0.61 -28.34
CA VAL A 38 -11.17 -0.63 -27.97
C VAL A 38 -12.48 -0.74 -28.75
N PRO A 39 -12.60 -1.69 -29.71
CA PRO A 39 -13.81 -1.85 -30.49
C PRO A 39 -14.97 -2.36 -29.62
N LEU A 40 -16.08 -1.64 -29.63
CA LEU A 40 -17.31 -2.11 -28.97
C LEU A 40 -17.94 -3.26 -29.75
N PRO A 41 -18.52 -4.26 -29.05
CA PRO A 41 -19.34 -5.28 -29.69
C PRO A 41 -20.46 -4.67 -30.53
N SER A 42 -20.91 -5.42 -31.55
CA SER A 42 -22.08 -5.05 -32.35
C SER A 42 -23.31 -4.83 -31.46
N ARG A 43 -24.28 -4.04 -31.95
CA ARG A 43 -25.50 -3.72 -31.19
C ARG A 43 -26.23 -4.98 -30.69
N SER A 44 -26.36 -6.00 -31.55
CA SER A 44 -27.01 -7.27 -31.22
C SER A 44 -26.20 -8.10 -30.20
N THR A 45 -24.87 -8.14 -30.32
CA THR A 45 -24.01 -8.83 -29.35
C THR A 45 -24.03 -8.12 -27.99
N PHE A 46 -24.01 -6.80 -27.98
CA PHE A 46 -24.10 -6.02 -26.75
C PHE A 46 -25.48 -6.16 -26.08
N GLN A 47 -26.56 -6.19 -26.86
CA GLN A 47 -27.90 -6.47 -26.34
C GLN A 47 -28.00 -7.88 -25.73
N ARG A 48 -27.41 -8.89 -26.37
CA ARG A 48 -27.31 -10.25 -25.79
C ARG A 48 -26.49 -10.27 -24.50
N LEU A 49 -25.41 -9.51 -24.43
CA LEU A 49 -24.58 -9.37 -23.22
C LEU A 49 -25.38 -8.70 -22.08
N VAL A 50 -26.05 -7.58 -22.34
CA VAL A 50 -26.91 -6.91 -21.36
C VAL A 50 -28.05 -7.83 -20.92
N LYS A 51 -28.66 -8.58 -21.84
CA LYS A 51 -29.70 -9.58 -21.54
C LYS A 51 -29.16 -10.70 -20.65
N ALA A 52 -28.02 -11.30 -20.99
CA ALA A 52 -27.39 -12.36 -20.19
C ALA A 52 -27.02 -11.88 -18.78
N VAL A 53 -26.51 -10.65 -18.66
CA VAL A 53 -26.22 -10.01 -17.36
C VAL A 53 -27.52 -9.72 -16.60
N ARG A 54 -28.57 -9.22 -17.27
CA ARG A 54 -29.90 -9.04 -16.67
C ARG A 54 -30.54 -10.36 -16.27
N GLU A 55 -30.29 -11.45 -16.96
CA GLU A 55 -30.81 -12.79 -16.63
C GLU A 55 -30.03 -13.40 -15.48
N GLN A 56 -28.70 -13.20 -15.40
CA GLN A 56 -27.90 -13.55 -14.22
C GLN A 56 -28.32 -12.75 -12.97
N HIS A 57 -28.66 -11.46 -13.13
CA HIS A 57 -29.17 -10.62 -12.04
C HIS A 57 -30.69 -10.72 -11.81
N GLY A 58 -31.46 -11.18 -12.81
CA GLY A 58 -32.92 -11.25 -12.81
C GLY A 58 -33.46 -12.63 -12.42
N ALA A 59 -32.72 -13.71 -12.69
CA ALA A 59 -32.88 -15.01 -12.02
C ALA A 59 -32.54 -14.93 -10.52
N ALA A 60 -31.99 -13.79 -10.09
CA ALA A 60 -31.78 -13.46 -8.70
C ALA A 60 -33.07 -12.92 -8.00
N LEU A 61 -34.26 -13.12 -8.58
CA LEU A 61 -35.52 -13.15 -7.84
C LEU A 61 -35.73 -14.55 -7.24
N GLY A 62 -35.38 -14.69 -5.96
CA GLY A 62 -36.04 -15.61 -5.04
C GLY A 62 -35.91 -17.12 -5.30
N VAL A 63 -34.81 -17.73 -4.83
CA VAL A 63 -35.01 -18.94 -4.03
C VAL A 63 -35.36 -18.47 -2.62
N THR A 64 -36.62 -18.09 -2.44
CA THR A 64 -37.20 -18.03 -1.10
C THR A 64 -37.34 -19.48 -0.64
N VAL A 65 -36.33 -20.03 0.04
CA VAL A 65 -36.54 -21.29 0.78
C VAL A 65 -37.38 -20.92 2.00
N ILE A 66 -38.69 -21.13 1.87
CA ILE A 66 -39.61 -21.05 3.00
C ILE A 66 -39.36 -22.29 3.86
N ASP A 67 -38.78 -22.10 5.04
CA ASP A 67 -38.95 -23.02 6.16
C ASP A 67 -39.95 -22.40 7.16
N LYS A 68 -40.64 -23.24 7.92
CA LYS A 68 -41.79 -22.97 8.79
C LYS A 68 -41.54 -21.91 9.90
N LYS A 69 -40.41 -21.18 9.92
CA LYS A 69 -39.95 -20.30 11.01
C LYS A 69 -39.48 -18.88 10.64
N GLY A 70 -39.68 -18.40 9.40
CA GLY A 70 -39.50 -16.97 9.03
C GLY A 70 -38.37 -16.65 8.04
N ILE A 71 -38.29 -15.37 7.63
CA ILE A 71 -37.44 -14.81 6.56
C ILE A 71 -36.01 -15.36 6.64
N ARG A 72 -35.55 -16.09 5.61
CA ARG A 72 -34.15 -16.53 5.49
C ARG A 72 -33.42 -15.67 4.45
N LEU A 73 -32.41 -14.95 4.91
CA LEU A 73 -31.52 -14.15 4.04
C LEU A 73 -30.71 -15.08 3.13
N SER A 74 -30.45 -14.63 1.92
CA SER A 74 -29.87 -15.43 0.85
C SER A 74 -28.56 -14.86 0.32
N ARG A 75 -28.24 -13.60 0.63
CA ARG A 75 -27.06 -12.89 0.10
C ARG A 75 -26.38 -12.00 1.15
N PRO A 76 -25.04 -11.90 1.14
CA PRO A 76 -24.33 -10.89 1.92
C PRO A 76 -24.81 -9.50 1.54
N GLY A 77 -25.18 -8.70 2.55
CA GLY A 77 -25.67 -7.35 2.39
C GLY A 77 -27.18 -7.24 2.29
N GLU A 78 -27.93 -8.34 2.15
CA GLU A 78 -29.40 -8.30 2.10
C GLU A 78 -29.98 -7.60 3.34
N ARG A 79 -29.38 -7.85 4.51
CA ARG A 79 -29.65 -7.11 5.73
C ARG A 79 -28.41 -6.90 6.57
N VAL A 80 -28.12 -5.64 6.89
CA VAL A 80 -27.03 -5.22 7.76
C VAL A 80 -27.61 -4.55 9.00
N HIS A 81 -27.24 -5.05 10.18
CA HIS A 81 -27.63 -4.44 11.46
C HIS A 81 -26.61 -3.43 11.90
N VAL A 82 -27.08 -2.27 12.33
CA VAL A 82 -26.24 -1.22 12.90
C VAL A 82 -26.66 -1.01 14.35
N GLY A 83 -25.74 -1.30 15.26
CA GLY A 83 -25.92 -1.15 16.70
C GLY A 83 -24.78 -0.40 17.33
N THR A 84 -25.00 0.10 18.55
CA THR A 84 -23.98 0.75 19.35
C THR A 84 -23.87 0.09 20.70
N PHE A 85 -22.65 -0.26 21.10
CA PHE A 85 -22.36 -0.77 22.44
C PHE A 85 -21.36 0.14 23.14
N ARG A 86 -21.39 0.13 24.47
CA ARG A 86 -20.44 0.86 25.32
C ARG A 86 -19.33 -0.10 25.74
N LEU A 87 -18.09 0.35 25.62
CA LEU A 87 -16.91 -0.38 26.06
C LEU A 87 -16.21 0.40 27.17
N ALA A 88 -16.11 -0.18 28.36
CA ALA A 88 -15.29 0.37 29.43
C ALA A 88 -13.81 0.17 29.08
N LEU A 89 -12.99 1.21 29.23
CA LEU A 89 -11.57 1.11 28.95
C LEU A 89 -10.85 0.46 30.15
N PRO A 90 -9.88 -0.44 29.92
CA PRO A 90 -8.97 -0.94 30.95
C PRO A 90 -8.33 0.20 31.75
N ALA A 91 -7.99 -0.04 33.02
CA ALA A 91 -7.38 0.97 33.89
C ALA A 91 -6.12 1.62 33.30
N HIS A 92 -5.33 0.88 32.52
CA HIS A 92 -4.12 1.36 31.88
C HIS A 92 -4.37 2.21 30.62
N LEU A 93 -5.58 2.18 30.04
CA LEU A 93 -6.00 3.03 28.92
C LEU A 93 -6.98 4.13 29.35
N ALA A 94 -7.70 3.93 30.45
CA ALA A 94 -8.69 4.85 30.96
C ALA A 94 -8.03 6.16 31.44
N ARG A 95 -8.67 7.27 31.11
CA ARG A 95 -8.25 8.62 31.50
C ARG A 95 -9.34 9.29 32.33
N PRO A 96 -9.03 10.36 33.09
CA PRO A 96 -10.03 11.10 33.85
C PRO A 96 -11.23 11.54 32.99
N SER A 97 -10.95 12.01 31.77
CA SER A 97 -11.92 12.49 30.78
C SER A 97 -12.48 11.40 29.86
N LEU A 98 -11.79 10.25 29.73
CA LEU A 98 -12.18 9.17 28.83
C LEU A 98 -12.06 7.80 29.51
N ARG A 99 -13.11 7.42 30.24
CA ARG A 99 -13.21 6.12 30.94
C ARG A 99 -13.89 5.01 30.14
N SER A 100 -14.66 5.40 29.14
CA SER A 100 -15.39 4.47 28.28
C SER A 100 -15.62 5.10 26.91
N VAL A 101 -15.64 4.27 25.88
CA VAL A 101 -16.00 4.67 24.52
C VAL A 101 -17.31 4.00 24.10
N GLN A 102 -17.96 4.56 23.11
CA GLN A 102 -19.05 3.91 22.38
C GLN A 102 -18.50 3.45 21.03
N ILE A 103 -18.95 2.28 20.59
CA ILE A 103 -18.59 1.72 19.28
C ILE A 103 -19.87 1.43 18.53
N THR A 104 -20.07 2.12 17.42
CA THR A 104 -21.11 1.80 16.45
C THR A 104 -20.56 0.82 15.43
N VAL A 105 -21.23 -0.31 15.26
CA VAL A 105 -20.81 -1.39 14.37
C VAL A 105 -21.92 -1.73 13.41
N ALA A 106 -21.57 -1.95 12.14
CA ALA A 106 -22.47 -2.48 11.13
C ALA A 106 -22.06 -3.91 10.79
N VAL A 107 -22.98 -4.86 10.96
CA VAL A 107 -22.74 -6.30 10.81
C VAL A 107 -23.72 -6.89 9.82
N ASP A 108 -23.23 -7.62 8.82
CA ASP A 108 -24.06 -8.42 7.93
C ASP A 108 -24.74 -9.55 8.70
N GLU A 109 -26.09 -9.63 8.63
CA GLU A 109 -26.86 -10.61 9.41
C GLU A 109 -26.58 -12.04 8.97
N LEU A 110 -26.31 -12.25 7.67
CA LEU A 110 -26.10 -13.58 7.11
C LEU A 110 -24.74 -14.16 7.52
N THR A 111 -23.67 -13.40 7.32
CA THR A 111 -22.28 -13.87 7.48
C THR A 111 -21.64 -13.47 8.80
N LEU A 112 -22.27 -12.58 9.56
CA LEU A 112 -21.70 -11.94 10.76
C LEU A 112 -20.40 -11.18 10.49
N THR A 113 -20.16 -10.82 9.23
CA THR A 113 -19.03 -9.98 8.83
C THR A 113 -19.26 -8.54 9.29
N ILE A 114 -18.25 -7.93 9.90
CA ILE A 114 -18.28 -6.50 10.23
C ILE A 114 -18.02 -5.70 8.95
N CYS A 115 -19.02 -4.97 8.47
CA CYS A 115 -18.89 -4.12 7.28
C CYS A 115 -18.13 -2.81 7.59
N THR A 116 -18.37 -2.25 8.77
CA THR A 116 -17.65 -1.08 9.30
C THR A 116 -17.86 -0.94 10.81
N LEU A 117 -16.93 -0.26 11.47
CA LEU A 117 -17.04 0.16 12.87
C LEU A 117 -16.56 1.59 13.06
N MET A 118 -17.10 2.29 14.05
CA MET A 118 -16.78 3.68 14.39
C MET A 118 -16.68 3.81 15.90
N VAL A 119 -15.49 4.13 16.40
CA VAL A 119 -15.19 4.38 17.81
C VAL A 119 -15.40 5.87 18.08
N HIS A 120 -16.13 6.19 19.14
CA HIS A 120 -16.43 7.56 19.50
C HIS A 120 -16.60 7.76 21.01
N PRO A 121 -16.33 8.97 21.53
CA PRO A 121 -16.62 9.29 22.92
C PRO A 121 -18.14 9.25 23.18
N SER A 122 -18.50 9.19 24.47
CA SER A 122 -19.89 9.30 24.91
C SER A 122 -20.06 10.63 25.68
N PRO A 123 -21.12 11.42 25.40
CA PRO A 123 -22.13 11.22 24.36
C PRO A 123 -21.64 11.72 22.99
N HIS A 124 -21.73 10.89 21.95
CA HIS A 124 -21.55 11.35 20.56
C HIS A 124 -22.69 10.86 19.69
N LYS A 125 -23.26 11.79 18.92
CA LYS A 125 -24.24 11.48 17.88
C LYS A 125 -23.53 10.93 16.63
N VAL A 126 -23.84 9.71 16.22
CA VAL A 126 -23.26 9.10 15.01
C VAL A 126 -23.59 9.91 13.76
N ASP A 127 -22.57 10.20 12.94
CA ASP A 127 -22.74 10.89 11.67
C ASP A 127 -23.22 9.91 10.58
N GLY A 128 -24.49 10.06 10.17
CA GLY A 128 -25.13 9.15 9.23
C GLY A 128 -24.50 9.14 7.83
N PRO A 129 -24.20 10.30 7.22
CA PRO A 129 -23.50 10.35 5.95
C PRO A 129 -22.12 9.67 6.00
N THR A 130 -21.37 9.80 7.10
CA THR A 130 -20.10 9.09 7.29
C THR A 130 -20.31 7.58 7.43
N LEU A 131 -21.33 7.11 8.15
CA LEU A 131 -21.67 5.68 8.19
C LEU A 131 -21.88 5.12 6.78
N LEU A 132 -22.62 5.86 5.94
CA LEU A 132 -22.88 5.48 4.56
C LEU A 132 -21.61 5.53 3.70
N ALA A 133 -20.81 6.58 3.83
CA ALA A 133 -19.52 6.72 3.14
C ALA A 133 -18.59 5.54 3.48
N ARG A 134 -18.54 5.15 4.77
CA ARG A 134 -17.79 3.98 5.20
C ARG A 134 -18.36 2.72 4.61
N LEU A 135 -19.65 2.41 4.83
CA LEU A 135 -20.30 1.20 4.31
C LEU A 135 -20.11 0.99 2.81
N CYS A 136 -20.17 2.07 2.04
CA CYS A 136 -20.16 2.00 0.58
C CYS A 136 -18.80 2.25 -0.06
N GLY A 137 -17.82 2.73 0.72
CA GLY A 137 -16.47 3.01 0.26
C GLY A 137 -15.53 1.80 0.35
N PRO A 138 -14.39 1.84 -0.36
CA PRO A 138 -13.42 0.77 -0.31
C PRO A 138 -12.87 0.62 1.12
N PRO A 139 -12.85 -0.59 1.70
CA PRO A 139 -12.31 -0.81 3.05
C PRO A 139 -10.85 -0.35 3.16
N ALA A 140 -10.07 -0.51 2.09
CA ALA A 140 -8.69 -0.05 1.97
C ALA A 140 -8.51 1.49 1.95
N ALA A 141 -9.55 2.28 1.63
CA ALA A 141 -9.45 3.75 1.75
C ALA A 141 -9.59 4.23 3.19
N ARG A 142 -10.00 3.35 4.11
CA ARG A 142 -10.01 3.59 5.56
C ARG A 142 -8.65 3.32 6.20
N THR A 143 -7.66 2.81 5.44
CA THR A 143 -6.32 2.54 5.93
C THR A 143 -5.35 3.54 5.33
N VAL A 144 -4.82 4.46 6.12
CA VAL A 144 -3.51 5.04 5.80
C VAL A 144 -2.49 3.91 5.93
N SER A 145 -1.61 3.76 4.95
CA SER A 145 -0.42 2.91 4.97
C SER A 145 0.48 3.24 6.17
N GLY A 146 0.10 2.79 7.37
CA GLY A 146 0.68 3.17 8.65
C GLY A 146 1.34 2.03 9.44
N SER A 147 1.09 0.78 9.05
CA SER A 147 1.82 -0.43 9.48
C SER A 147 2.10 -1.17 8.17
N GLY A 148 3.31 -1.26 7.60
CA GLY A 148 4.35 -2.18 8.07
C GLY A 148 3.97 -3.64 7.80
N GLU A 149 2.71 -3.99 8.05
CA GLU A 149 2.12 -5.31 7.93
C GLU A 149 1.09 -5.26 6.79
N GLU A 150 1.17 -6.22 5.88
CA GLU A 150 0.09 -6.45 4.91
C GLU A 150 -1.21 -6.65 5.67
N ARG A 151 -2.13 -5.70 5.51
CA ARG A 151 -3.44 -5.76 6.15
C ARG A 151 -4.38 -6.49 5.21
N GLU A 152 -4.85 -7.66 5.62
CA GLU A 152 -5.77 -8.47 4.82
C GLU A 152 -7.11 -7.72 4.70
N VAL A 153 -7.38 -7.17 3.51
CA VAL A 153 -8.56 -6.34 3.31
C VAL A 153 -9.82 -7.20 3.43
N GLY A 154 -10.67 -6.86 4.39
CA GLY A 154 -11.98 -7.49 4.59
C GLY A 154 -12.87 -7.35 3.35
N PRO A 155 -13.81 -8.30 3.12
CA PRO A 155 -14.72 -8.20 1.98
C PRO A 155 -15.63 -6.97 2.10
N LEU A 156 -15.88 -6.31 0.97
CA LEU A 156 -16.90 -5.27 0.91
C LEU A 156 -18.29 -5.91 0.85
N ILE A 157 -19.18 -5.47 1.74
CA ILE A 157 -20.59 -5.86 1.76
C ILE A 157 -21.43 -4.59 1.72
N LEU A 158 -22.12 -4.37 0.60
CA LEU A 158 -23.03 -3.24 0.44
C LEU A 158 -24.43 -3.61 0.95
N PRO A 159 -25.03 -2.81 1.83
CA PRO A 159 -26.35 -3.10 2.37
C PRO A 159 -27.46 -2.85 1.33
N GLU A 160 -28.35 -3.81 1.14
CA GLU A 160 -29.66 -3.58 0.51
C GLU A 160 -30.68 -3.06 1.54
N SER A 161 -30.54 -3.50 2.79
CA SER A 161 -31.31 -2.97 3.90
C SER A 161 -30.50 -2.76 5.17
N LEU A 162 -30.82 -1.69 5.89
CA LEU A 162 -30.23 -1.33 7.18
C LEU A 162 -31.28 -1.45 8.29
N VAL A 163 -30.94 -2.20 9.34
CA VAL A 163 -31.68 -2.22 10.60
C VAL A 163 -30.93 -1.37 11.61
N LEU A 164 -31.55 -0.30 12.08
CA LEU A 164 -30.91 0.66 13.00
C LEU A 164 -31.48 0.50 14.40
N ASP A 165 -30.67 -0.01 15.32
CA ASP A 165 -31.09 -0.27 16.70
C ASP A 165 -30.76 0.91 17.62
N GLY A 166 -31.80 1.59 18.11
CA GLY A 166 -31.66 2.69 19.08
C GLY A 166 -30.97 3.96 18.57
N LEU A 167 -30.61 4.02 17.28
CA LEU A 167 -29.90 5.15 16.69
C LEU A 167 -30.84 6.29 16.29
N ARG A 168 -30.53 7.51 16.75
CA ARG A 168 -31.32 8.73 16.43
C ARG A 168 -31.35 9.04 14.93
N MET A 169 -30.27 8.72 14.20
CA MET A 169 -30.14 8.95 12.75
C MET A 169 -31.21 8.27 11.91
N ARG A 170 -31.92 7.26 12.45
CA ARG A 170 -33.08 6.64 11.81
C ARG A 170 -34.20 7.64 11.47
N ARG A 171 -34.23 8.81 12.13
CA ARG A 171 -35.21 9.88 11.88
C ARG A 171 -34.64 11.06 11.08
N GLU A 172 -33.38 11.02 10.69
CA GLU A 172 -32.70 12.14 10.03
C GLU A 172 -32.90 12.10 8.53
N ARG A 173 -33.51 13.16 7.96
CA ARG A 173 -33.82 13.25 6.53
C ARG A 173 -32.57 13.07 5.67
N ALA A 174 -31.49 13.81 5.95
CA ALA A 174 -30.25 13.72 5.17
C ALA A 174 -29.69 12.29 5.08
N PHE A 175 -29.77 11.52 6.18
CA PHE A 175 -29.36 10.11 6.18
C PHE A 175 -30.32 9.24 5.37
N LEU A 176 -31.64 9.39 5.57
CA LEU A 176 -32.64 8.62 4.83
C LEU A 176 -32.61 8.91 3.33
N ASP A 177 -32.39 10.17 2.94
CA ASP A 177 -32.27 10.60 1.55
C ASP A 177 -30.99 10.03 0.92
N GLY A 178 -29.87 10.04 1.66
CA GLY A 178 -28.62 9.37 1.25
C GLY A 178 -28.79 7.86 1.06
N CYS A 179 -29.51 7.18 1.98
CA CYS A 179 -29.86 5.78 1.82
C CYS A 179 -30.69 5.54 0.56
N ARG A 180 -31.75 6.33 0.33
CA ARG A 180 -32.59 6.21 -0.88
C ARG A 180 -31.80 6.44 -2.16
N ALA A 181 -30.92 7.43 -2.19
CA ALA A 181 -30.07 7.73 -3.35
C ALA A 181 -29.12 6.56 -3.70
N MET A 182 -28.78 5.73 -2.72
CA MET A 182 -27.95 4.54 -2.92
C MET A 182 -28.76 3.24 -3.06
N GLY A 183 -30.10 3.30 -3.06
CA GLY A 183 -30.97 2.13 -3.12
C GLY A 183 -31.05 1.32 -1.81
N ILE A 184 -30.64 1.90 -0.69
CA ILE A 184 -30.59 1.24 0.62
C ILE A 184 -31.92 1.46 1.36
N ARG A 185 -32.60 0.36 1.73
CA ARG A 185 -33.84 0.42 2.50
C ARG A 185 -33.56 0.48 3.99
N VAL A 186 -34.09 1.46 4.70
CA VAL A 186 -33.98 1.50 6.17
C VAL A 186 -35.21 0.83 6.76
N ASP A 187 -35.02 -0.32 7.42
CA ASP A 187 -36.12 -1.01 8.08
C ASP A 187 -36.53 -0.26 9.34
N THR A 188 -37.79 0.13 9.40
CA THR A 188 -38.39 0.84 10.52
C THR A 188 -39.12 -0.11 11.48
N ARG A 189 -39.21 -1.40 11.16
CA ARG A 189 -39.82 -2.37 12.07
C ARG A 189 -38.80 -2.75 13.16
N ARG A 190 -39.24 -2.86 14.43
CA ARG A 190 -38.39 -3.48 15.47
C ARG A 190 -38.10 -4.92 15.01
N PRO A 191 -36.84 -5.37 14.97
CA PRO A 191 -36.54 -6.73 14.52
C PRO A 191 -37.24 -7.74 15.41
N VAL A 192 -37.91 -8.74 14.80
CA VAL A 192 -38.59 -9.84 15.51
C VAL A 192 -37.61 -10.63 16.40
N LYS A 193 -36.29 -10.53 16.15
CA LYS A 193 -35.21 -11.13 16.93
C LYS A 193 -34.16 -10.11 17.38
N LYS A 194 -34.57 -9.12 18.19
CA LYS A 194 -33.64 -8.18 18.86
C LYS A 194 -32.50 -8.90 19.62
N ALA A 195 -32.81 -10.07 20.20
CA ALA A 195 -31.89 -10.87 20.99
C ALA A 195 -30.63 -11.34 20.23
N ALA A 196 -30.71 -11.59 18.91
CA ALA A 196 -29.55 -12.09 18.15
C ALA A 196 -28.48 -10.99 17.95
N HIS A 197 -28.90 -9.76 17.67
CA HIS A 197 -28.00 -8.63 17.49
C HIS A 197 -27.43 -8.13 18.83
N GLU A 198 -28.26 -8.08 19.88
CA GLU A 198 -27.80 -7.79 21.25
C GLU A 198 -26.74 -8.80 21.71
N HIS A 199 -26.89 -10.08 21.35
CA HIS A 199 -25.89 -11.10 21.62
C HIS A 199 -24.57 -10.85 20.86
N ILE A 200 -24.63 -10.45 19.58
CA ILE A 200 -23.43 -10.14 18.78
C ILE A 200 -22.70 -8.92 19.35
N THR A 201 -23.40 -7.82 19.61
CA THR A 201 -22.78 -6.60 20.16
C THR A 201 -22.20 -6.82 21.55
N GLY A 202 -22.87 -7.59 22.41
CA GLY A 202 -22.32 -8.00 23.71
C GLY A 202 -21.06 -8.85 23.57
N ARG A 203 -21.03 -9.79 22.62
CA ARG A 203 -19.86 -10.63 22.32
C ARG A 203 -18.70 -9.83 21.74
N LEU A 204 -18.96 -8.87 20.84
CA LEU A 204 -17.96 -7.93 20.33
C LEU A 204 -17.33 -7.13 21.47
N ALA A 205 -18.15 -6.58 22.37
CA ALA A 205 -17.68 -5.84 23.54
C ALA A 205 -16.79 -6.70 24.45
N ALA A 206 -17.18 -7.95 24.70
CA ALA A 206 -16.43 -8.86 25.55
C ALA A 206 -15.07 -9.23 24.94
N LEU A 207 -15.03 -9.61 23.66
CA LEU A 207 -13.81 -10.06 23.00
C LEU A 207 -12.83 -8.91 22.75
N PHE A 208 -13.32 -7.77 22.26
CA PHE A 208 -12.47 -6.61 22.06
C PHE A 208 -12.00 -6.02 23.40
N GLY A 209 -12.87 -6.03 24.42
CA GLY A 209 -12.49 -5.66 25.78
C GLY A 209 -11.37 -6.55 26.35
N ALA A 210 -11.45 -7.87 26.15
CA ALA A 210 -10.41 -8.80 26.56
C ALA A 210 -9.08 -8.56 25.82
N GLU A 211 -9.14 -8.24 24.52
CA GLU A 211 -7.96 -7.87 23.74
C GLU A 211 -7.30 -6.60 24.30
N LEU A 212 -8.09 -5.55 24.58
CA LEU A 212 -7.56 -4.32 25.17
C LEU A 212 -6.96 -4.57 26.56
N MET A 213 -7.56 -5.43 27.38
CA MET A 213 -7.03 -5.80 28.69
C MET A 213 -5.66 -6.49 28.62
N ALA A 214 -5.40 -7.27 27.56
CA ALA A 214 -4.16 -8.01 27.37
C ALA A 214 -2.98 -7.13 26.92
N LEU A 215 -3.22 -5.86 26.57
CA LEU A 215 -2.18 -4.94 26.16
C LEU A 215 -1.37 -4.44 27.37
N THR A 216 -0.05 -4.38 27.20
CA THR A 216 0.88 -4.11 28.31
C THR A 216 1.40 -2.68 28.35
N ARG A 217 1.18 -1.86 27.31
CA ARG A 217 1.66 -0.47 27.26
C ARG A 217 0.65 0.49 26.59
N PRO A 218 0.34 1.65 27.19
CA PRO A 218 -0.51 2.66 26.57
C PRO A 218 0.27 3.40 25.45
N PRO A 219 -0.30 3.53 24.24
CA PRO A 219 0.41 4.10 23.09
C PRO A 219 0.17 5.60 22.85
N ALA A 220 -0.80 6.21 23.53
CA ALA A 220 -1.27 7.57 23.25
C ALA A 220 -1.08 8.50 24.46
N HIS A 221 -0.91 9.81 24.21
CA HIS A 221 -0.64 10.82 25.24
C HIS A 221 -1.87 11.69 25.59
N ASP A 222 -2.88 11.76 24.72
CA ASP A 222 -4.14 12.51 24.93
C ASP A 222 -5.39 11.71 24.49
N ASP A 223 -6.60 12.21 24.80
CA ASP A 223 -7.88 11.55 24.48
C ASP A 223 -8.14 11.40 22.98
N SER A 224 -7.78 12.41 22.18
CA SER A 224 -8.01 12.41 20.73
C SER A 224 -7.10 11.37 20.06
N SER A 225 -5.83 11.37 20.42
CA SER A 225 -4.83 10.37 20.02
C SER A 225 -5.24 8.96 20.45
N LEU A 226 -5.83 8.81 21.64
CA LEU A 226 -6.35 7.53 22.12
C LEU A 226 -7.55 7.05 21.31
N ILE A 227 -8.50 7.91 20.96
CA ILE A 227 -9.65 7.55 20.11
C ILE A 227 -9.20 7.12 18.72
N ILE A 228 -8.25 7.85 18.12
CA ILE A 228 -7.66 7.51 16.81
C ILE A 228 -7.00 6.12 16.87
N TRP A 229 -6.20 5.90 17.92
CA TRP A 229 -5.54 4.61 18.11
C TRP A 229 -6.55 3.48 18.35
N LEU A 230 -7.60 3.71 19.17
CA LEU A 230 -8.65 2.74 19.42
C LEU A 230 -9.45 2.40 18.15
N GLN A 231 -9.73 3.40 17.29
CA GLN A 231 -10.35 3.17 15.98
C GLN A 231 -9.49 2.21 15.15
N ASP A 232 -8.21 2.55 14.96
CA ASP A 232 -7.30 1.75 14.15
C ASP A 232 -7.11 0.33 14.72
N ARG A 233 -7.05 0.22 16.06
CA ARG A 233 -6.96 -1.07 16.75
C ARG A 233 -8.22 -1.91 16.58
N ALA A 234 -9.40 -1.31 16.74
CA ALA A 234 -10.68 -2.00 16.59
C ALA A 234 -10.86 -2.55 15.17
N GLU A 235 -10.49 -1.78 14.15
CA GLU A 235 -10.55 -2.25 12.77
C GLU A 235 -9.56 -3.39 12.49
N ARG A 236 -8.30 -3.29 12.97
CA ARG A 236 -7.33 -4.40 12.85
C ARG A 236 -7.81 -5.66 13.56
N TRP A 237 -8.40 -5.52 14.75
CA TRP A 237 -8.95 -6.63 15.49
C TRP A 237 -10.12 -7.28 14.74
N ALA A 238 -11.00 -6.48 14.15
CA ALA A 238 -12.11 -6.99 13.34
C ALA A 238 -11.62 -7.83 12.14
N GLU A 239 -10.53 -7.41 11.51
CA GLU A 239 -9.96 -8.09 10.34
C GLU A 239 -9.13 -9.33 10.71
N SER A 240 -8.27 -9.25 11.73
CA SER A 240 -7.33 -10.31 12.08
C SER A 240 -7.89 -11.35 13.07
N VAL A 241 -8.85 -10.94 13.92
CA VAL A 241 -9.38 -11.79 14.98
C VAL A 241 -10.83 -12.15 14.71
N TRP A 242 -11.74 -11.17 14.65
CA TRP A 242 -13.17 -11.44 14.53
C TRP A 242 -13.52 -12.25 13.29
N ARG A 243 -12.96 -11.88 12.13
CA ARG A 243 -13.18 -12.54 10.84
C ARG A 243 -12.85 -14.04 10.85
N HIS A 244 -11.88 -14.45 11.66
CA HIS A 244 -11.40 -15.83 11.77
C HIS A 244 -11.91 -16.55 13.01
N GLN A 245 -12.72 -15.87 13.84
CA GLN A 245 -13.25 -16.45 15.07
C GLN A 245 -14.55 -17.21 14.80
N PRO A 246 -14.67 -18.49 15.22
CA PRO A 246 -15.90 -19.27 15.06
C PRO A 246 -17.08 -18.64 15.78
N GLN A 247 -18.23 -18.57 15.10
CA GLN A 247 -19.45 -17.98 15.65
C GLN A 247 -20.54 -19.04 15.79
N ALA A 248 -21.16 -19.11 16.96
CA ALA A 248 -22.26 -20.05 17.22
C ALA A 248 -23.44 -19.82 16.26
N GLY A 249 -23.69 -18.56 15.88
CA GLY A 249 -24.73 -18.19 14.93
C GLY A 249 -24.48 -18.60 13.47
N LEU A 250 -23.27 -19.10 13.15
CA LEU A 250 -22.90 -19.57 11.80
C LEU A 250 -22.84 -21.11 11.70
N GLN A 251 -23.10 -21.83 12.78
CA GLN A 251 -23.04 -23.30 12.81
C GLN A 251 -23.94 -23.89 11.70
N GLY A 252 -23.34 -24.75 10.85
CA GLY A 252 -24.05 -25.40 9.75
C GLY A 252 -24.10 -24.60 8.44
N MET A 253 -23.58 -23.36 8.39
CA MET A 253 -23.40 -22.67 7.11
C MET A 253 -22.24 -23.29 6.33
N GLY A 254 -22.46 -23.65 5.06
CA GLY A 254 -21.43 -24.26 4.21
C GLY A 254 -20.95 -25.64 4.66
N GLY A 255 -21.71 -26.33 5.52
CA GLY A 255 -21.35 -27.67 6.03
C GLY A 255 -20.25 -27.69 7.10
N GLN A 256 -19.79 -26.52 7.58
CA GLN A 256 -18.71 -26.42 8.55
C GLN A 256 -19.21 -26.45 10.00
N ARG A 257 -18.55 -27.24 10.86
CA ARG A 257 -18.86 -27.32 12.31
C ARG A 257 -18.40 -26.06 13.07
N HIS A 258 -17.34 -25.39 12.58
CA HIS A 258 -16.76 -24.19 13.19
C HIS A 258 -16.70 -23.03 12.17
N ALA A 259 -17.86 -22.66 11.62
CA ALA A 259 -17.92 -21.57 10.65
C ALA A 259 -17.50 -20.23 11.27
N THR A 260 -16.61 -19.53 10.56
CA THR A 260 -16.14 -18.16 10.83
C THR A 260 -16.82 -17.19 9.87
N PRO A 261 -16.85 -15.87 10.17
CA PRO A 261 -17.37 -14.88 9.25
C PRO A 261 -16.74 -14.93 7.85
N SER A 262 -15.41 -15.18 7.75
CA SER A 262 -14.76 -15.35 6.43
C SER A 262 -15.30 -16.56 5.68
N SER A 263 -15.32 -17.73 6.33
CA SER A 263 -15.79 -18.96 5.67
C SER A 263 -17.26 -18.88 5.26
N ALA A 264 -18.08 -18.18 6.05
CA ALA A 264 -19.48 -17.93 5.75
C ALA A 264 -19.65 -17.01 4.53
N TYR A 265 -18.87 -15.93 4.47
CA TYR A 265 -18.84 -15.04 3.32
C TYR A 265 -18.35 -15.75 2.05
N GLU A 266 -17.24 -16.49 2.14
CA GLU A 266 -16.68 -17.27 1.02
C GLU A 266 -17.67 -18.31 0.49
N ALA A 267 -18.36 -19.04 1.38
CA ALA A 267 -19.42 -19.97 0.98
C ALA A 267 -20.57 -19.26 0.26
N CYS A 268 -20.91 -18.03 0.67
CA CYS A 268 -21.91 -17.23 -0.02
C CYS A 268 -21.43 -16.79 -1.41
N VAL A 269 -20.20 -16.28 -1.53
CA VAL A 269 -19.62 -15.85 -2.81
C VAL A 269 -19.48 -17.02 -3.77
N ALA A 270 -18.99 -18.17 -3.31
CA ALA A 270 -18.86 -19.38 -4.13
C ALA A 270 -20.21 -19.83 -4.70
N ARG A 271 -21.31 -19.67 -3.95
CA ARG A 271 -22.67 -19.99 -4.40
C ARG A 271 -23.27 -18.93 -5.31
N LEU A 272 -22.98 -17.66 -5.07
CA LEU A 272 -23.58 -16.54 -5.79
C LEU A 272 -22.84 -16.19 -7.09
N GLY A 273 -21.53 -16.43 -7.16
CA GLY A 273 -20.70 -16.15 -8.33
C GLY A 273 -20.40 -14.67 -8.56
N TRP A 274 -20.66 -13.80 -7.58
CA TRP A 274 -20.38 -12.36 -7.65
C TRP A 274 -20.00 -11.77 -6.30
N VAL A 275 -19.35 -10.60 -6.32
CA VAL A 275 -18.91 -9.83 -5.15
C VAL A 275 -19.36 -8.37 -5.28
N HIS A 276 -19.55 -7.68 -4.16
CA HIS A 276 -19.84 -6.24 -4.17
C HIS A 276 -18.59 -5.43 -4.53
N LEU A 277 -18.76 -4.42 -5.37
CA LEU A 277 -17.71 -3.46 -5.72
C LEU A 277 -17.92 -2.13 -5.00
N PRO A 278 -16.84 -1.44 -4.55
CA PRO A 278 -16.96 -0.16 -3.87
C PRO A 278 -17.53 0.91 -4.78
N LEU A 279 -18.24 1.87 -4.20
CA LEU A 279 -18.64 3.08 -4.93
C LEU A 279 -17.39 3.86 -5.35
N GLY A 280 -17.50 4.56 -6.49
CA GLY A 280 -16.44 5.45 -6.95
C GLY A 280 -16.08 6.47 -5.87
N GLY A 281 -14.78 6.71 -5.68
CA GLY A 281 -14.29 7.57 -4.59
C GLY A 281 -14.92 8.96 -4.55
N HIS A 282 -15.38 9.50 -5.69
CA HIS A 282 -16.11 10.77 -5.76
C HIS A 282 -17.46 10.72 -5.03
N VAL A 283 -18.21 9.62 -5.15
CA VAL A 283 -19.50 9.42 -4.46
C VAL A 283 -19.28 9.33 -2.97
N VAL A 284 -18.30 8.52 -2.54
CA VAL A 284 -17.93 8.35 -1.14
C VAL A 284 -17.54 9.69 -0.51
N ARG A 285 -16.72 10.49 -1.21
CA ARG A 285 -16.30 11.81 -0.72
C ARG A 285 -17.45 12.81 -0.59
N ARG A 286 -18.44 12.79 -1.49
CA ARG A 286 -19.62 13.66 -1.41
C ARG A 286 -20.49 13.36 -0.19
N LEU A 287 -20.48 12.12 0.28
CA LEU A 287 -21.19 11.71 1.51
C LEU A 287 -20.47 12.17 2.78
N LEU A 288 -19.15 12.38 2.74
CA LEU A 288 -18.41 12.81 3.93
C LEU A 288 -18.79 14.25 4.35
N PRO A 289 -18.79 14.55 5.66
CA PRO A 289 -18.92 15.90 6.18
C PRO A 289 -17.94 16.87 5.52
N SER A 290 -18.39 18.11 5.31
CA SER A 290 -17.59 19.17 4.71
C SER A 290 -17.42 20.36 5.65
N VAL A 291 -16.27 21.01 5.56
CA VAL A 291 -16.03 22.33 6.14
C VAL A 291 -15.29 23.18 5.13
N THR A 292 -15.62 24.46 5.08
CA THR A 292 -14.83 25.41 4.29
C THR A 292 -13.68 25.94 5.14
N ARG A 293 -12.45 25.83 4.66
CA ARG A 293 -11.24 26.25 5.37
C ARG A 293 -10.26 26.95 4.43
N ARG A 294 -9.60 27.97 4.94
CA ARG A 294 -8.49 28.61 4.22
C ARG A 294 -7.24 27.75 4.36
N VAL A 295 -6.51 27.57 3.26
CA VAL A 295 -5.21 26.91 3.27
C VAL A 295 -4.16 27.93 3.68
N THR A 296 -3.38 27.64 4.73
CA THR A 296 -2.29 28.51 5.18
C THR A 296 -0.92 27.89 4.85
N ASP A 297 0.13 28.66 5.11
CA ASP A 297 1.53 28.22 5.13
C ASP A 297 1.75 26.96 6.00
N ARG A 298 1.00 26.87 7.11
CA ARG A 298 0.99 25.76 8.07
C ARG A 298 0.01 24.64 7.71
N GLY A 299 -0.59 24.66 6.51
CA GLY A 299 -1.55 23.65 6.04
C GLY A 299 -3.00 23.99 6.34
N VAL A 300 -3.83 22.97 6.56
CA VAL A 300 -5.28 23.11 6.82
C VAL A 300 -5.63 22.60 8.21
N LEU A 301 -6.42 23.37 8.95
CA LEU A 301 -6.91 22.97 10.29
C LEU A 301 -8.36 22.47 10.20
N VAL A 302 -8.58 21.19 10.51
CA VAL A 302 -9.91 20.57 10.57
C VAL A 302 -10.10 19.92 11.93
N LYS A 303 -11.14 20.33 12.66
CA LYS A 303 -11.52 19.75 13.97
C LYS A 303 -10.35 19.62 14.97
N GLY A 304 -9.49 20.64 15.04
CA GLY A 304 -8.33 20.66 15.96
C GLY A 304 -7.09 19.94 15.43
N HIS A 305 -7.21 19.22 14.31
CA HIS A 305 -6.12 18.50 13.66
C HIS A 305 -5.55 19.30 12.49
N ARG A 306 -4.22 19.33 12.37
CA ARG A 306 -3.51 20.04 11.31
C ARG A 306 -3.03 19.07 10.24
N TYR A 307 -3.35 19.38 8.99
CA TYR A 307 -3.06 18.58 7.81
C TYR A 307 -2.11 19.33 6.90
N VAL A 308 -0.96 18.72 6.59
CA VAL A 308 0.12 19.35 5.85
C VAL A 308 0.48 18.45 4.68
N TYR A 309 0.50 19.02 3.48
CA TYR A 309 0.91 18.32 2.27
C TYR A 309 1.50 19.31 1.26
N PRO A 310 2.63 19.01 0.60
CA PRO A 310 3.30 19.98 -0.28
C PRO A 310 2.42 20.55 -1.39
N ARG A 311 1.48 19.75 -1.92
CA ARG A 311 0.53 20.20 -2.96
C ARG A 311 -0.54 21.18 -2.45
N LEU A 312 -0.64 21.42 -1.14
CA LEU A 312 -1.48 22.49 -0.60
C LEU A 312 -0.89 23.88 -0.86
N ALA A 313 0.41 24.00 -1.13
CA ALA A 313 1.05 25.29 -1.38
C ALA A 313 0.42 26.04 -2.57
N SER A 314 -0.03 25.31 -3.61
CA SER A 314 -0.72 25.91 -4.76
C SER A 314 -2.12 26.45 -4.44
N LEU A 315 -2.68 26.11 -3.28
CA LEU A 315 -4.01 26.54 -2.83
C LEU A 315 -3.95 27.64 -1.75
N GLN A 316 -2.76 28.08 -1.31
CA GLN A 316 -2.62 29.08 -0.24
C GLN A 316 -3.15 30.48 -0.63
N ALA A 317 -3.12 30.80 -1.92
CA ALA A 317 -3.65 32.04 -2.47
C ALA A 317 -5.12 31.94 -2.90
N ALA A 318 -5.74 30.77 -2.79
CA ALA A 318 -7.13 30.55 -3.18
C ALA A 318 -8.11 30.98 -2.09
N ASP A 319 -9.35 31.24 -2.49
CA ASP A 319 -10.49 31.40 -1.58
C ASP A 319 -10.65 30.18 -0.66
N PRO A 320 -11.36 30.32 0.48
CA PRO A 320 -11.63 29.20 1.38
C PRO A 320 -12.11 27.96 0.62
N VAL A 321 -11.32 26.89 0.71
CA VAL A 321 -11.56 25.64 -0.02
C VAL A 321 -12.46 24.71 0.78
N GLU A 322 -13.20 23.89 0.07
CA GLU A 322 -14.00 22.85 0.69
C GLU A 322 -13.11 21.68 1.11
N VAL A 323 -13.26 21.26 2.35
CA VAL A 323 -12.50 20.16 2.94
C VAL A 323 -13.47 19.12 3.46
N ARG A 324 -13.40 17.92 2.89
CA ARG A 324 -14.16 16.75 3.31
C ARG A 324 -13.31 15.91 4.25
N PHE A 325 -13.91 15.35 5.29
CA PHE A 325 -13.17 14.57 6.30
C PHE A 325 -14.04 13.49 6.90
N ASP A 326 -13.41 12.42 7.39
CA ASP A 326 -14.06 11.39 8.19
C ASP A 326 -13.88 11.75 9.68
N PRO A 327 -14.96 12.06 10.43
CA PRO A 327 -14.88 12.39 11.86
C PRO A 327 -14.28 11.28 12.73
N TYR A 328 -14.31 10.03 12.27
CA TYR A 328 -13.80 8.87 12.99
C TYR A 328 -12.43 8.42 12.48
N ASP A 329 -11.90 9.04 11.43
CA ASP A 329 -10.53 8.82 10.95
C ASP A 329 -9.87 10.15 10.54
N PRO A 330 -9.26 10.86 11.50
CA PRO A 330 -8.57 12.12 11.24
C PRO A 330 -7.16 11.91 10.68
N ARG A 331 -6.79 10.71 10.23
CA ARG A 331 -5.45 10.49 9.62
C ARG A 331 -5.33 11.17 8.26
N GLN A 332 -6.45 11.53 7.63
CA GLN A 332 -6.49 12.16 6.32
C GLN A 332 -7.73 13.04 6.10
N VAL A 333 -7.60 14.02 5.21
CA VAL A 333 -8.71 14.83 4.69
C VAL A 333 -8.62 14.95 3.18
N TRP A 334 -9.73 15.34 2.54
CA TRP A 334 -9.78 15.62 1.12
C TRP A 334 -10.07 17.09 0.90
N VAL A 335 -9.12 17.81 0.32
CA VAL A 335 -9.20 19.23 0.01
C VAL A 335 -9.56 19.41 -1.45
N ARG A 336 -10.61 20.18 -1.75
CA ARG A 336 -11.03 20.43 -3.12
C ARG A 336 -10.02 21.33 -3.84
N THR A 337 -9.51 20.89 -4.99
CA THR A 337 -8.55 21.67 -5.81
C THR A 337 -9.23 22.39 -6.96
N ASP A 338 -10.24 21.79 -7.58
CA ASP A 338 -11.07 22.40 -8.64
C ASP A 338 -12.53 21.89 -8.51
N THR A 339 -13.38 22.00 -9.55
CA THR A 339 -14.78 21.55 -9.48
C THR A 339 -14.94 20.03 -9.35
N GLU A 340 -14.00 19.22 -9.84
CA GLU A 340 -14.10 17.75 -9.86
C GLU A 340 -12.91 17.03 -9.19
N SER A 341 -11.82 17.74 -8.92
CA SER A 341 -10.57 17.22 -8.39
C SER A 341 -10.43 17.45 -6.89
N TRP A 342 -9.95 16.42 -6.21
CA TRP A 342 -9.75 16.38 -4.77
C TRP A 342 -8.33 15.93 -4.44
N LEU A 343 -7.69 16.65 -3.52
CA LEU A 343 -6.38 16.35 -2.99
C LEU A 343 -6.51 15.64 -1.64
N GLN A 344 -5.97 14.43 -1.53
CA GLN A 344 -5.86 13.73 -0.25
C GLN A 344 -4.66 14.28 0.53
N VAL A 345 -4.89 14.67 1.78
CA VAL A 345 -3.91 15.37 2.63
C VAL A 345 -3.81 14.61 3.97
N PRO A 346 -2.65 14.04 4.32
CA PRO A 346 -2.46 13.34 5.59
C PRO A 346 -2.32 14.28 6.78
N LEU A 347 -2.57 13.75 7.98
CA LEU A 347 -2.34 14.43 9.26
C LEU A 347 -0.84 14.73 9.45
N ALA A 348 -0.50 15.93 9.95
CA ALA A 348 0.88 16.41 10.07
C ALA A 348 1.81 15.49 10.89
N GLY A 349 1.29 14.80 11.91
CA GLY A 349 2.07 13.83 12.70
C GLY A 349 2.39 12.52 11.97
N ASN A 350 1.56 12.14 10.97
CA ASN A 350 1.81 10.99 10.10
C ASN A 350 2.75 11.35 8.93
N ALA A 351 2.95 12.64 8.65
CA ALA A 351 3.86 13.10 7.60
C ALA A 351 5.34 12.97 7.99
N LEU A 352 5.66 12.93 9.29
CA LEU A 352 7.02 12.75 9.83
C LEU A 352 7.37 11.30 10.16
N GLY A 353 6.38 10.38 10.18
CA GLY A 353 6.56 9.00 10.62
C GLY A 353 6.60 7.92 9.53
N ARG A 354 6.40 8.26 8.25
CA ARG A 354 6.52 7.30 7.13
C ARG A 354 6.68 8.04 5.80
N LEU A 355 7.91 7.99 5.30
CA LEU A 355 8.39 8.45 4.00
C LEU A 355 7.35 8.25 2.87
N SER A 356 6.80 9.34 2.34
CA SER A 356 6.08 9.31 1.05
C SER A 356 7.06 9.58 -0.10
N SER A 357 8.06 8.70 -0.24
CA SER A 357 8.86 8.58 -1.48
C SER A 357 8.53 7.31 -2.28
N TRP A 358 7.53 6.53 -1.88
CA TRP A 358 7.25 5.21 -2.49
C TRP A 358 6.03 5.19 -3.43
N GLY A 359 5.28 6.30 -3.52
CA GLY A 359 4.00 6.36 -4.24
C GLY A 359 4.07 6.54 -5.77
N LEU A 360 5.24 6.45 -6.41
CA LEU A 360 5.34 6.58 -7.88
C LEU A 360 5.87 5.32 -8.60
N TRP A 361 6.29 4.27 -7.87
CA TRP A 361 6.88 3.07 -8.47
C TRP A 361 6.22 1.75 -8.04
N MET A 362 5.21 1.76 -7.16
CA MET A 362 4.47 0.55 -6.81
C MET A 362 2.96 0.76 -6.73
N SER A 363 2.24 0.18 -7.70
CA SER A 363 1.01 -0.61 -7.48
C SER A 363 0.71 -1.39 -8.77
N PRO A 364 0.19 -2.63 -8.75
CA PRO A 364 0.23 -3.72 -7.74
C PRO A 364 0.77 -5.04 -8.36
N ASP A 365 0.86 -6.13 -7.59
CA ASP A 365 1.16 -7.53 -8.03
C ASP A 365 2.61 -8.06 -8.04
N ALA A 366 3.50 -7.57 -7.18
CA ALA A 366 4.72 -8.36 -6.92
C ALA A 366 5.15 -8.33 -5.46
N THR A 367 4.65 -9.31 -4.71
CA THR A 367 5.42 -9.90 -3.64
C THR A 367 6.71 -10.47 -4.23
N ARG A 368 7.77 -9.65 -4.31
CA ARG A 368 9.13 -10.17 -4.49
C ARG A 368 9.49 -10.91 -3.20
N ARG A 369 9.19 -12.21 -3.17
CA ARG A 369 9.64 -13.13 -2.12
C ARG A 369 11.17 -13.12 -2.13
N VAL A 370 11.78 -12.55 -1.11
CA VAL A 370 13.10 -13.04 -0.67
C VAL A 370 12.82 -14.43 -0.13
N LEU A 371 13.10 -15.46 -0.95
CA LEU A 371 13.05 -16.83 -0.50
C LEU A 371 14.16 -17.01 0.56
N PRO A 372 13.84 -17.47 1.78
CA PRO A 372 14.87 -18.03 2.65
C PRO A 372 15.53 -19.21 1.92
N ASP A 373 16.78 -19.52 2.27
CA ASP A 373 17.51 -20.70 1.80
C ASP A 373 16.72 -21.97 2.18
N VAL A 374 15.79 -22.39 1.32
CA VAL A 374 14.95 -23.57 1.47
C VAL A 374 15.01 -24.33 0.14
N PRO A 375 15.34 -25.63 0.14
CA PRO A 375 15.48 -26.40 -1.07
C PRO A 375 14.14 -26.52 -1.82
N ALA A 376 14.28 -26.58 -3.15
CA ALA A 376 13.24 -26.51 -4.17
C ALA A 376 11.93 -27.24 -3.81
N ARG A 377 10.82 -26.50 -3.75
CA ARG A 377 9.49 -27.06 -3.98
C ARG A 377 9.07 -26.80 -5.43
N ARG A 378 8.51 -27.85 -6.05
CA ARG A 378 7.88 -27.84 -7.38
C ARG A 378 7.02 -26.58 -7.61
N PRO A 379 6.93 -26.08 -8.86
CA PRO A 379 6.13 -24.91 -9.17
C PRO A 379 4.68 -25.10 -8.69
N SER A 380 4.20 -24.16 -7.88
CA SER A 380 2.79 -24.05 -7.56
C SER A 380 2.01 -23.77 -8.86
N PRO A 381 0.84 -24.38 -9.09
CA PRO A 381 -0.04 -24.10 -10.24
C PRO A 381 -0.72 -22.71 -10.15
N ALA A 382 0.02 -21.68 -9.69
CA ALA A 382 -0.53 -20.39 -9.28
C ALA A 382 -0.19 -19.21 -10.21
N LEU A 383 0.57 -19.43 -11.29
CA LEU A 383 0.90 -18.42 -12.31
C LEU A 383 0.40 -18.89 -13.68
N ASP A 384 -0.91 -19.08 -13.80
CA ASP A 384 -1.51 -19.65 -15.01
C ASP A 384 -1.58 -18.64 -16.16
N SER A 385 -1.70 -17.33 -15.87
CA SER A 385 -1.79 -16.31 -16.91
C SER A 385 -0.43 -15.86 -17.44
N VAL A 386 -0.39 -15.47 -18.72
CA VAL A 386 0.79 -14.86 -19.36
C VAL A 386 1.23 -13.59 -18.60
N GLN A 387 0.26 -12.79 -18.15
CA GLN A 387 0.53 -11.53 -17.45
C GLN A 387 1.25 -11.76 -16.11
N GLU A 388 0.83 -12.75 -15.32
CA GLU A 388 1.48 -13.10 -14.06
C GLU A 388 2.91 -13.60 -14.28
N ARG A 389 3.15 -14.41 -15.32
CA ARG A 389 4.50 -14.85 -15.68
C ARG A 389 5.38 -13.70 -16.16
N LEU A 390 4.85 -12.76 -16.94
CA LEU A 390 5.59 -11.56 -17.36
C LEU A 390 5.97 -10.69 -16.15
N SER A 391 5.00 -10.42 -15.26
CA SER A 391 5.26 -9.68 -14.01
C SER A 391 6.30 -10.36 -13.12
N TYR A 392 6.24 -11.69 -13.03
CA TYR A 392 7.23 -12.49 -12.29
C TYR A 392 8.64 -12.39 -12.90
N HIS A 393 8.80 -12.64 -14.20
CA HIS A 393 10.13 -12.60 -14.84
C HIS A 393 10.68 -11.18 -14.97
N ALA A 394 9.83 -10.14 -15.07
CA ALA A 394 10.28 -8.75 -14.94
C ALA A 394 10.97 -8.48 -13.60
N GLN A 395 10.65 -9.31 -12.60
CA GLN A 395 11.10 -9.19 -11.22
C GLN A 395 11.83 -10.44 -10.71
N LEU A 396 12.62 -11.10 -11.58
CA LEU A 396 13.47 -12.25 -11.21
C LEU A 396 14.23 -12.03 -9.88
N PRO A 397 14.49 -13.11 -9.12
CA PRO A 397 15.12 -13.02 -7.82
C PRO A 397 16.52 -12.40 -7.91
N VAL A 398 16.91 -11.71 -6.85
CA VAL A 398 18.22 -11.09 -6.75
C VAL A 398 19.26 -12.16 -6.46
N LEU A 399 20.35 -12.13 -7.22
CA LEU A 399 21.46 -13.06 -7.10
C LEU A 399 22.39 -12.68 -5.94
N ARG A 400 22.65 -13.64 -5.06
CA ARG A 400 23.61 -13.51 -3.96
C ARG A 400 25.03 -13.70 -4.46
N THR A 401 25.60 -12.65 -5.05
CA THR A 401 27.00 -12.65 -5.51
C THR A 401 27.97 -12.38 -4.35
N PRO A 402 29.26 -12.75 -4.46
CA PRO A 402 30.28 -12.35 -3.49
C PRO A 402 30.33 -10.84 -3.28
N PHE A 403 30.17 -10.05 -4.36
CA PHE A 403 30.05 -8.60 -4.29
C PHE A 403 28.87 -8.15 -3.43
N LEU A 404 27.67 -8.69 -3.66
CA LEU A 404 26.48 -8.32 -2.88
C LEU A 404 26.65 -8.72 -1.40
N GLN A 405 27.19 -9.91 -1.14
CA GLN A 405 27.45 -10.38 0.22
C GLN A 405 28.41 -9.44 0.96
N GLU A 406 29.48 -8.99 0.30
CA GLU A 406 30.43 -8.04 0.88
C GLU A 406 29.79 -6.67 1.14
N VAL A 407 28.98 -6.16 0.21
CA VAL A 407 28.24 -4.90 0.38
C VAL A 407 27.29 -4.99 1.59
N LEU A 408 26.52 -6.08 1.71
CA LEU A 408 25.64 -6.29 2.85
C LEU A 408 26.45 -6.38 4.14
N ARG A 409 27.47 -7.24 4.20
CA ARG A 409 28.33 -7.42 5.39
C ARG A 409 28.94 -6.10 5.88
N LEU A 410 29.44 -5.27 4.97
CA LEU A 410 29.96 -3.94 5.32
C LEU A 410 28.84 -2.98 5.71
N GLY A 411 27.70 -3.00 5.01
CA GLY A 411 26.50 -2.22 5.36
C GLY A 411 26.05 -2.47 6.79
N ASP A 412 25.94 -3.73 7.20
CA ASP A 412 25.60 -4.16 8.55
C ASP A 412 26.57 -3.55 9.57
N ARG A 413 27.87 -3.76 9.36
CA ARG A 413 28.92 -3.29 10.27
C ARG A 413 28.91 -1.77 10.42
N LEU A 414 28.87 -1.04 9.30
CA LEU A 414 28.96 0.42 9.29
C LEU A 414 27.69 1.09 9.84
N ALA A 415 26.52 0.53 9.55
CA ALA A 415 25.25 1.01 10.09
C ALA A 415 25.24 0.94 11.62
N VAL A 416 25.80 -0.12 12.22
CA VAL A 416 25.92 -0.25 13.67
C VAL A 416 26.94 0.74 14.26
N LEU A 417 28.09 0.91 13.61
CA LEU A 417 29.15 1.81 14.08
C LEU A 417 28.69 3.28 14.10
N ASN A 418 27.92 3.73 13.11
CA ASN A 418 27.46 5.11 13.02
C ASN A 418 26.39 5.51 14.04
N ARG A 419 25.86 4.57 14.85
CA ARG A 419 24.83 4.85 15.87
C ARG A 419 25.35 5.56 17.11
N ARG A 420 26.62 5.37 17.46
CA ARG A 420 27.19 5.92 18.70
C ARG A 420 28.01 7.19 18.40
N PRO A 421 27.91 8.25 19.20
CA PRO A 421 28.62 9.52 18.97
C PRO A 421 30.13 9.48 19.30
N GLY A 422 30.76 8.30 19.32
CA GLY A 422 32.11 8.10 19.87
C GLY A 422 33.28 8.30 18.89
N GLY A 423 33.03 8.54 17.59
CA GLY A 423 34.07 8.69 16.58
C GLY A 423 33.55 9.25 15.26
N GLY A 424 34.47 9.55 14.33
CA GLY A 424 34.12 10.02 12.99
C GLY A 424 33.27 9.01 12.21
N ARG A 425 32.16 9.45 11.63
CA ARG A 425 31.22 8.55 10.94
C ARG A 425 31.85 7.96 9.68
N GLN A 426 31.52 6.69 9.40
CA GLN A 426 32.04 5.96 8.26
C GLN A 426 30.98 5.85 7.16
N GLY A 427 31.38 5.94 5.90
CA GLY A 427 30.48 5.69 4.77
C GLY A 427 30.95 4.51 3.94
N LEU A 428 30.17 4.19 2.91
CA LEU A 428 30.47 3.13 1.96
C LEU A 428 30.44 3.70 0.54
N LEU A 429 31.46 3.42 -0.26
CA LEU A 429 31.52 3.72 -1.68
C LEU A 429 31.46 2.41 -2.46
N ILE A 430 30.53 2.32 -3.40
CA ILE A 430 30.34 1.19 -4.30
C ILE A 430 30.66 1.65 -5.72
N THR A 431 31.63 1.01 -6.36
CA THR A 431 32.01 1.36 -7.74
C THR A 431 31.95 0.16 -8.67
N GLY A 432 31.89 0.40 -9.97
CA GLY A 432 32.00 -0.63 -11.00
C GLY A 432 31.38 -0.16 -12.31
N PRO A 433 31.50 -0.91 -13.40
CA PRO A 433 30.92 -0.53 -14.69
C PRO A 433 29.37 -0.54 -14.68
N PRO A 434 28.72 -0.03 -15.74
CA PRO A 434 27.29 -0.26 -15.98
C PRO A 434 26.94 -1.75 -15.86
N ARG A 435 25.74 -2.04 -15.32
CA ARG A 435 25.23 -3.42 -15.15
C ARG A 435 26.10 -4.34 -14.27
N SER A 436 27.00 -3.79 -13.45
CA SER A 436 27.77 -4.59 -12.47
C SER A 436 26.96 -5.05 -11.25
N GLY A 437 25.75 -4.48 -11.04
CA GLY A 437 24.87 -4.82 -9.92
C GLY A 437 24.80 -3.77 -8.80
N LYS A 438 25.42 -2.59 -8.96
CA LYS A 438 25.44 -1.51 -7.95
C LYS A 438 24.04 -1.09 -7.48
N THR A 439 23.15 -0.73 -8.41
CA THR A 439 21.78 -0.33 -8.09
C THR A 439 20.99 -1.45 -7.40
N THR A 440 21.27 -2.71 -7.74
CA THR A 440 20.70 -3.87 -7.03
C THR A 440 21.23 -3.94 -5.61
N ALA A 441 22.53 -3.77 -5.39
CA ALA A 441 23.14 -3.76 -4.06
C ALA A 441 22.59 -2.63 -3.17
N LEU A 442 22.41 -1.42 -3.71
CA LEU A 442 21.74 -0.32 -2.98
C LEU A 442 20.31 -0.69 -2.59
N ARG A 443 19.55 -1.30 -3.50
CA ARG A 443 18.17 -1.74 -3.22
C ARG A 443 18.12 -2.81 -2.15
N GLU A 444 19.01 -3.80 -2.18
CA GLU A 444 19.07 -4.82 -1.13
C GLU A 444 19.46 -4.21 0.22
N LEU A 445 20.45 -3.30 0.27
CA LEU A 445 20.78 -2.55 1.49
C LEU A 445 19.59 -1.78 2.04
N SER A 446 18.81 -1.14 1.16
CA SER A 446 17.62 -0.36 1.56
C SER A 446 16.56 -1.21 2.29
N GLN A 447 16.49 -2.51 1.99
CA GLN A 447 15.56 -3.44 2.62
C GLN A 447 16.20 -4.16 3.82
N HIS A 448 17.50 -4.44 3.74
CA HIS A 448 18.24 -5.24 4.71
C HIS A 448 18.57 -4.45 5.98
N VAL A 449 19.12 -3.24 5.86
CA VAL A 449 19.57 -2.42 7.01
C VAL A 449 18.43 -2.06 7.96
N PRO A 450 17.27 -1.54 7.51
CA PRO A 450 16.17 -1.20 8.42
C PRO A 450 15.55 -2.40 9.15
N ARG A 451 15.74 -3.62 8.63
CA ARG A 451 15.23 -4.85 9.27
C ARG A 451 16.14 -5.36 10.38
N MET A 452 17.38 -4.90 10.45
CA MET A 452 18.28 -5.26 11.54
C MET A 452 17.73 -4.78 12.86
N SER A 453 17.75 -5.65 13.87
CA SER A 453 17.31 -5.31 15.21
C SER A 453 18.46 -5.41 16.19
N ILE A 454 18.64 -4.38 17.02
CA ILE A 454 19.61 -4.39 18.12
C ILE A 454 18.84 -4.15 19.41
N GLY A 455 18.85 -5.13 20.32
CA GLY A 455 18.08 -5.05 21.57
C GLY A 455 16.58 -4.90 21.32
N SER A 456 16.04 -5.70 20.40
CA SER A 456 14.62 -5.77 20.03
C SER A 456 14.03 -4.53 19.32
N HIS A 457 14.85 -3.57 18.90
CA HIS A 457 14.41 -2.40 18.12
C HIS A 457 15.03 -2.42 16.72
N PRO A 458 14.21 -2.32 15.64
CA PRO A 458 14.72 -2.24 14.28
C PRO A 458 15.48 -0.93 14.07
N LEU A 459 16.42 -0.92 13.12
CA LEU A 459 17.05 0.31 12.66
C LEU A 459 16.01 1.17 11.91
N GLY A 460 16.18 2.49 11.97
CA GLY A 460 15.26 3.41 11.30
C GLY A 460 15.35 3.36 9.76
N PRO A 461 14.58 4.18 9.06
CA PRO A 461 14.34 3.98 7.63
C PRO A 461 15.56 4.26 6.75
N ALA A 462 15.49 3.78 5.50
CA ALA A 462 16.45 4.08 4.45
C ALA A 462 15.91 5.13 3.47
N VAL A 463 16.77 6.03 3.00
CA VAL A 463 16.46 7.06 2.00
C VAL A 463 17.29 6.80 0.74
N TYR A 464 16.66 6.80 -0.44
CA TYR A 464 17.36 6.63 -1.72
C TYR A 464 17.26 7.91 -2.55
N LEU A 465 18.42 8.48 -2.86
CA LEU A 465 18.61 9.66 -3.69
C LEU A 465 19.40 9.27 -4.93
N ARG A 466 18.84 9.49 -6.11
CA ARG A 466 19.61 9.44 -7.35
C ARG A 466 19.92 10.88 -7.78
N LEU A 467 21.19 11.19 -7.96
CA LEU A 467 21.61 12.51 -8.41
C LEU A 467 21.40 12.66 -9.91
N HIS A 468 20.90 13.83 -10.32
CA HIS A 468 20.86 14.20 -11.72
C HIS A 468 22.20 14.86 -12.12
N PRO A 469 22.68 14.70 -13.37
CA PRO A 469 23.93 15.33 -13.81
C PRO A 469 24.01 16.84 -13.65
N THR A 470 22.86 17.51 -13.56
CA THR A 470 22.76 18.97 -13.37
C THR A 470 22.46 19.38 -11.94
N ASP A 471 22.45 18.46 -10.99
CA ASP A 471 22.20 18.80 -9.59
C ASP A 471 23.41 19.56 -9.02
N SER A 472 23.17 20.78 -8.53
CA SER A 472 24.02 21.51 -7.58
C SER A 472 23.87 20.99 -6.15
N ASP A 473 24.78 21.36 -5.24
CA ASP A 473 24.67 21.13 -3.79
C ASP A 473 23.27 21.42 -3.25
N ARG A 474 22.75 22.59 -3.61
CA ARG A 474 21.43 23.06 -3.18
C ARG A 474 20.35 22.12 -3.69
N THR A 475 20.32 21.83 -4.98
CA THR A 475 19.26 20.98 -5.56
C THR A 475 19.30 19.56 -5.03
N ALA A 476 20.49 19.01 -4.74
CA ALA A 476 20.64 17.72 -4.08
C ALA A 476 20.07 17.73 -2.66
N LEU A 477 20.38 18.75 -1.85
CA LEU A 477 19.80 18.95 -0.52
C LEU A 477 18.28 19.13 -0.58
N LEU A 478 17.75 19.88 -1.56
CA LEU A 478 16.31 20.08 -1.73
C LEU A 478 15.60 18.76 -2.11
N ARG A 479 16.21 17.95 -2.99
CA ARG A 479 15.70 16.61 -3.34
C ARG A 479 15.73 15.69 -2.12
N LEU A 480 16.83 15.67 -1.37
CA LEU A 480 16.96 14.89 -0.15
C LEU A 480 15.94 15.32 0.90
N GLY A 481 15.79 16.63 1.13
CA GLY A 481 14.78 17.22 2.00
C GLY A 481 13.37 16.80 1.64
N LYS A 482 13.02 16.85 0.35
CA LYS A 482 11.72 16.34 -0.14
C LYS A 482 11.55 14.85 0.16
N LEU A 483 12.59 14.04 -0.02
CA LEU A 483 12.54 12.59 0.24
C LEU A 483 12.32 12.27 1.71
N VAL A 484 12.86 13.09 2.64
CA VAL A 484 12.66 12.93 4.09
C VAL A 484 11.43 13.66 4.63
N GLY A 485 10.60 14.23 3.76
CA GLY A 485 9.31 14.83 4.12
C GLY A 485 9.34 16.31 4.48
N LEU A 486 10.44 17.04 4.21
CA LEU A 486 10.48 18.48 4.40
C LEU A 486 9.57 19.21 3.42
N PRO A 487 8.91 20.30 3.85
CA PRO A 487 8.13 21.15 2.95
C PRO A 487 9.04 21.79 1.90
N PRO A 488 8.49 22.26 0.76
CA PRO A 488 9.24 23.01 -0.23
C PRO A 488 9.93 24.21 0.43
N PHE A 489 11.25 24.28 0.29
CA PHE A 489 12.02 25.38 0.84
C PHE A 489 11.68 26.71 0.13
N PRO A 490 11.51 27.81 0.88
CA PRO A 490 11.40 29.14 0.29
C PRO A 490 12.52 29.43 -0.72
N ARG A 491 12.20 30.17 -1.80
CA ARG A 491 13.18 30.49 -2.85
C ARG A 491 14.46 31.15 -2.32
N ARG A 492 14.37 31.89 -1.21
CA ARG A 492 15.48 32.62 -0.57
C ARG A 492 16.25 31.82 0.50
N THR A 493 15.86 30.60 0.84
CA THR A 493 16.59 29.80 1.85
C THR A 493 18.03 29.61 1.41
N SER A 494 19.03 29.77 2.27
CA SER A 494 20.44 29.51 1.90
C SER A 494 20.72 28.00 1.78
N THR A 495 21.84 27.62 1.18
CA THR A 495 22.27 26.20 1.14
C THR A 495 22.55 25.67 2.54
N ALA A 496 23.17 26.48 3.41
CA ALA A 496 23.42 26.13 4.82
C ALA A 496 22.12 25.85 5.58
N ALA A 497 21.13 26.76 5.50
CA ALA A 497 19.84 26.57 6.16
C ALA A 497 19.05 25.36 5.60
N ALA A 498 19.21 25.05 4.30
CA ALA A 498 18.66 23.83 3.73
C ALA A 498 19.35 22.57 4.27
N SER A 499 20.68 22.61 4.44
CA SER A 499 21.46 21.51 5.01
C SER A 499 21.08 21.24 6.47
N GLU A 500 20.97 22.28 7.30
CA GLU A 500 20.55 22.18 8.71
C GLU A 500 19.15 21.57 8.83
N ALA A 501 18.19 22.04 8.03
CA ALA A 501 16.83 21.48 8.04
C ALA A 501 16.80 20.00 7.62
N VAL A 502 17.59 19.61 6.61
CA VAL A 502 17.71 18.22 6.17
C VAL A 502 18.36 17.35 7.26
N GLN A 503 19.39 17.86 7.92
CA GLN A 503 20.04 17.20 9.05
C GLN A 503 19.04 16.94 10.19
N GLU A 504 18.31 17.97 10.62
CA GLU A 504 17.30 17.86 11.67
C GLU A 504 16.21 16.85 11.28
N ALA A 505 15.75 16.86 10.03
CA ALA A 505 14.75 15.90 9.55
C ALA A 505 15.25 14.46 9.54
N LEU A 506 16.50 14.22 9.12
CA LEU A 506 17.11 12.90 9.14
C LEU A 506 17.28 12.37 10.56
N ILE A 507 17.66 13.23 11.51
CA ILE A 507 17.78 12.88 12.93
C ILE A 507 16.40 12.62 13.54
N ALA A 508 15.42 13.49 13.30
CA ALA A 508 14.07 13.38 13.85
C ALA A 508 13.30 12.16 13.32
N SER A 509 13.59 11.73 12.09
CA SER A 509 13.04 10.51 11.49
C SER A 509 13.81 9.24 11.86
N GLU A 510 14.83 9.35 12.70
CA GLU A 510 15.73 8.27 13.08
C GLU A 510 16.32 7.53 11.87
N THR A 511 16.54 8.22 10.75
CA THR A 511 17.02 7.61 9.49
C THR A 511 18.33 6.88 9.76
N SER A 512 18.40 5.60 9.37
CA SER A 512 19.60 4.76 9.59
C SER A 512 20.50 4.65 8.37
N LEU A 513 19.95 4.91 7.18
CA LEU A 513 20.64 4.70 5.90
C LEU A 513 20.25 5.76 4.86
N VAL A 514 21.25 6.33 4.18
CA VAL A 514 21.09 7.22 3.04
C VAL A 514 21.89 6.66 1.88
N LEU A 515 21.22 6.35 0.77
CA LEU A 515 21.77 5.77 -0.44
C LEU A 515 21.81 6.84 -1.52
N VAL A 516 22.97 7.06 -2.12
CA VAL A 516 23.21 8.05 -3.17
C VAL A 516 23.66 7.29 -4.43
N ASP A 517 22.78 7.22 -5.43
CA ASP A 517 23.06 6.58 -6.72
C ASP A 517 23.46 7.64 -7.76
N ASP A 518 24.31 7.24 -8.72
CA ASP A 518 24.94 8.11 -9.72
C ASP A 518 25.68 9.30 -9.05
N ALA A 519 26.54 9.00 -8.07
CA ALA A 519 27.12 10.00 -7.18
C ALA A 519 28.02 11.05 -7.89
N PHE A 520 28.76 10.68 -8.94
CA PHE A 520 29.70 11.52 -9.68
C PHE A 520 29.34 11.58 -11.18
N PRO A 521 28.48 12.53 -11.60
CA PRO A 521 28.07 12.64 -13.00
C PRO A 521 29.23 13.01 -13.97
N GLU A 522 29.07 12.65 -15.25
CA GLU A 522 30.10 12.67 -16.31
C GLU A 522 30.66 14.04 -16.77
N ALA A 523 30.24 15.17 -16.20
CA ALA A 523 30.69 16.48 -16.70
C ALA A 523 31.12 17.44 -15.58
N PRO A 524 32.36 17.96 -15.62
CA PRO A 524 32.76 19.07 -14.78
C PRO A 524 32.14 20.34 -15.36
N ILE A 525 31.19 20.96 -14.66
CA ILE A 525 31.04 22.40 -14.81
C ILE A 525 32.24 22.99 -14.07
N PRO A 526 33.21 23.62 -14.75
CA PRO A 526 34.35 24.22 -14.08
C PRO A 526 33.81 25.33 -13.18
N ARG A 527 33.80 25.09 -11.86
CA ARG A 527 33.34 25.94 -10.73
C ARG A 527 32.03 25.52 -10.02
N ALA A 528 31.38 24.41 -10.36
CA ALA A 528 30.29 23.90 -9.52
C ALA A 528 30.83 22.96 -8.43
N SER A 529 30.55 23.24 -7.16
CA SER A 529 30.80 22.34 -6.03
C SER A 529 30.06 21.01 -6.24
N SER A 530 30.74 19.90 -5.94
CA SER A 530 30.16 18.56 -6.09
C SER A 530 29.11 18.35 -4.99
N PRO A 531 27.85 18.00 -5.35
CA PRO A 531 26.81 17.67 -4.37
C PRO A 531 27.25 16.65 -3.32
N VAL A 532 28.19 15.78 -3.67
CA VAL A 532 28.74 14.76 -2.79
C VAL A 532 29.50 15.35 -1.61
N GLU A 533 30.22 16.46 -1.77
CA GLU A 533 30.92 17.11 -0.64
C GLU A 533 29.94 17.61 0.40
N THR A 534 28.86 18.24 -0.04
CA THR A 534 27.76 18.68 0.83
C THR A 534 27.10 17.50 1.55
N LEU A 535 26.82 16.40 0.83
CA LEU A 535 26.26 15.19 1.42
C LEU A 535 27.21 14.49 2.39
N ARG A 536 28.53 14.57 2.16
CA ARG A 536 29.54 14.05 3.09
C ARG A 536 29.61 14.87 4.37
N PHE A 537 29.57 16.19 4.26
CA PHE A 537 29.49 17.07 5.42
C PHE A 537 28.25 16.75 6.27
N LEU A 538 27.10 16.52 5.62
CA LEU A 538 25.87 16.06 6.27
C LEU A 538 26.03 14.68 6.92
N ALA A 539 26.71 13.73 6.28
CA ALA A 539 26.97 12.40 6.82
C ALA A 539 27.78 12.41 8.13
N ASP A 540 28.71 13.35 8.26
CA ASP A 540 29.45 13.57 9.52
C ASP A 540 28.56 14.13 10.65
N GLN A 541 27.34 14.60 10.36
CA GLN A 541 26.43 15.22 11.35
C GLN A 541 25.16 14.39 11.68
N VAL A 542 24.70 13.52 10.79
CA VAL A 542 23.57 12.59 11.01
C VAL A 542 23.98 11.15 11.42
N PRO A 543 23.38 10.52 12.46
CA PRO A 543 23.68 9.15 12.90
C PRO A 543 23.13 8.07 11.96
N ALA A 544 23.49 8.16 10.68
CA ALA A 544 23.08 7.29 9.59
C ALA A 544 24.30 6.81 8.80
N LEU A 545 24.17 5.66 8.13
CA LEU A 545 25.13 5.22 7.12
C LEU A 545 24.85 5.92 5.79
N PHE A 546 25.85 6.59 5.22
CA PHE A 546 25.78 7.10 3.85
C PHE A 546 26.51 6.14 2.90
N VAL A 547 25.81 5.69 1.86
CA VAL A 547 26.34 4.81 0.82
C VAL A 547 26.26 5.53 -0.51
N TYR A 548 27.37 5.60 -1.22
CA TYR A 548 27.49 6.22 -2.53
C TYR A 548 27.75 5.14 -3.57
N ALA A 549 27.02 5.13 -4.68
CA ALA A 549 27.30 4.25 -5.80
C ALA A 549 27.60 5.05 -7.05
N ASP A 550 28.61 4.60 -7.78
CA ASP A 550 28.90 5.18 -9.09
C ASP A 550 29.70 4.28 -10.03
N GLU A 551 29.96 4.77 -11.24
CA GLU A 551 30.92 4.23 -12.15
C GLU A 551 32.37 4.34 -11.64
N ASP A 552 33.18 3.43 -12.14
CA ASP A 552 34.58 3.28 -11.75
C ASP A 552 35.44 4.10 -12.71
N ARG A 553 35.88 5.28 -12.27
CA ARG A 553 36.67 6.22 -13.07
C ARG A 553 38.01 6.53 -12.40
N GLU A 554 39.05 6.79 -13.18
CA GLU A 554 40.36 7.18 -12.63
C GLU A 554 40.28 8.47 -11.81
N GLU A 555 39.35 9.37 -12.17
CA GLU A 555 39.07 10.65 -11.50
C GLU A 555 38.02 10.56 -10.38
N THR A 556 37.55 9.36 -10.00
CA THR A 556 36.64 9.25 -8.84
C THR A 556 37.40 9.82 -7.64
N PRO A 557 36.95 10.90 -6.96
CA PRO A 557 37.82 11.75 -6.11
C PRO A 557 38.38 11.09 -4.83
N PHE A 558 38.33 9.77 -4.73
CA PHE A 558 38.57 8.98 -3.53
C PHE A 558 39.34 7.69 -3.83
N THR A 559 40.04 7.59 -4.96
CA THR A 559 41.07 6.57 -5.17
C THR A 559 42.19 6.76 -4.14
N PRO A 560 42.67 5.68 -3.49
CA PRO A 560 43.49 5.75 -2.28
C PRO A 560 44.84 6.47 -2.42
N ASP A 561 45.27 6.83 -3.64
CA ASP A 561 46.56 7.48 -3.91
C ASP A 561 46.55 9.02 -3.77
N GLN A 562 45.40 9.67 -3.56
CA GLN A 562 45.36 11.13 -3.35
C GLN A 562 45.16 11.50 -1.87
N GLY A 563 46.28 11.51 -1.14
CA GLY A 563 46.53 12.45 -0.04
C GLY A 563 45.62 12.36 1.21
N ALA A 564 45.94 11.45 2.12
CA ALA A 564 46.10 11.63 3.58
C ALA A 564 45.18 12.56 4.44
N ARG A 565 44.04 13.10 3.98
CA ARG A 565 43.14 13.92 4.83
C ARG A 565 41.63 13.67 4.67
N GLN A 566 41.18 12.66 3.92
CA GLN A 566 39.76 12.56 3.52
C GLN A 566 39.13 11.14 3.52
N GLY A 567 39.75 10.13 4.15
CA GLY A 567 39.37 8.71 4.05
C GLY A 567 38.50 8.16 5.19
N ARG A 568 37.17 8.26 5.08
CA ARG A 568 36.20 7.52 5.94
C ARG A 568 35.20 6.67 5.16
N LEU A 569 35.40 6.53 3.85
CA LEU A 569 34.57 5.66 3.01
C LEU A 569 35.27 4.31 2.87
N ALA A 570 34.63 3.23 3.34
CA ALA A 570 35.01 1.89 2.92
C ALA A 570 34.67 1.76 1.42
N HIS A 571 35.56 1.17 0.62
CA HIS A 571 35.37 1.06 -0.83
C HIS A 571 35.17 -0.39 -1.23
N VAL A 572 34.06 -0.65 -1.93
CA VAL A 572 33.77 -1.94 -2.56
C VAL A 572 33.68 -1.73 -4.05
N ARG A 573 34.60 -2.37 -4.77
CA ARG A 573 34.59 -2.42 -6.23
C ARG A 573 33.83 -3.67 -6.67
N ALA A 574 32.82 -3.49 -7.50
CA ALA A 574 32.13 -4.60 -8.14
C ALA A 574 33.14 -5.33 -9.02
N ALA A 575 33.20 -6.65 -8.86
CA ALA A 575 34.06 -7.52 -9.64
C ALA A 575 33.20 -8.51 -10.43
N PRO A 576 33.62 -8.88 -11.65
CA PRO A 576 32.98 -9.98 -12.37
C PRO A 576 33.21 -11.29 -11.61
N VAL A 577 32.23 -12.17 -11.65
CA VAL A 577 32.34 -13.50 -11.05
C VAL A 577 33.15 -14.37 -12.01
N PRO A 578 34.29 -14.94 -11.57
CA PRO A 578 35.08 -15.84 -12.40
C PRO A 578 34.27 -17.06 -12.84
N TYR A 579 34.59 -17.61 -14.01
CA TYR A 579 34.00 -18.87 -14.42
C TYR A 579 34.46 -19.98 -13.47
N GLY A 580 33.52 -20.70 -12.88
CA GLY A 580 33.79 -21.69 -11.83
C GLY A 580 32.52 -22.06 -11.07
N PRO A 581 32.64 -22.71 -9.89
CA PRO A 581 31.50 -23.14 -9.08
C PRO A 581 30.56 -21.97 -8.73
N ASP A 582 31.09 -20.83 -8.29
CA ASP A 582 30.30 -19.65 -7.94
C ASP A 582 29.46 -19.14 -9.12
N TRP A 583 30.01 -19.16 -10.34
CA TRP A 583 29.25 -18.82 -11.54
C TRP A 583 28.16 -19.86 -11.85
N GLY A 584 28.50 -21.14 -11.72
CA GLY A 584 27.55 -22.25 -11.85
C GLY A 584 26.37 -22.09 -10.92
N ASP A 585 26.61 -21.78 -9.65
CA ASP A 585 25.58 -21.59 -8.61
C ASP A 585 24.65 -20.42 -8.94
N LEU A 586 25.19 -19.31 -9.48
CA LEU A 586 24.39 -18.17 -9.92
C LEU A 586 23.46 -18.54 -11.07
N VAL A 587 23.98 -19.24 -12.08
CA VAL A 587 23.19 -19.68 -13.23
C VAL A 587 22.15 -20.73 -12.80
N GLU A 588 22.52 -21.65 -11.92
CA GLU A 588 21.60 -22.66 -11.38
C GLU A 588 20.48 -22.03 -10.55
N THR A 589 20.79 -20.98 -9.79
CA THR A 589 19.78 -20.22 -9.04
C THR A 589 18.77 -19.56 -9.97
N LEU A 590 19.23 -18.96 -11.08
CA LEU A 590 18.34 -18.42 -12.10
C LEU A 590 17.53 -19.52 -12.78
N ASP A 591 18.16 -20.64 -13.15
CA ASP A 591 17.49 -21.76 -13.81
C ASP A 591 16.30 -22.26 -12.98
N LYS A 592 16.51 -22.48 -11.68
CA LYS A 592 15.46 -22.91 -10.73
C LYS A 592 14.35 -21.87 -10.55
N ALA A 593 14.69 -20.60 -10.74
CA ALA A 593 13.76 -19.49 -10.65
C ALA A 593 12.89 -19.33 -11.90
N LEU A 594 13.27 -19.88 -13.05
CA LEU A 594 12.46 -19.75 -14.27
C LEU A 594 11.09 -20.41 -14.10
N ARG A 595 10.08 -19.73 -14.63
CA ARG A 595 8.67 -20.15 -14.61
C ARG A 595 8.11 -20.16 -16.02
N LEU A 596 8.86 -20.71 -16.98
CA LEU A 596 8.42 -20.89 -18.35
C LEU A 596 7.89 -22.33 -18.53
N ARG A 597 6.79 -22.51 -19.28
CA ARG A 597 6.10 -23.81 -19.42
C ARG A 597 6.96 -24.92 -20.02
N HIS A 598 7.86 -24.60 -20.94
CA HIS A 598 8.67 -25.59 -21.64
C HIS A 598 10.13 -25.62 -21.15
N HIS A 599 10.48 -24.80 -20.14
CA HIS A 599 11.82 -24.79 -19.56
C HIS A 599 12.11 -26.10 -18.85
N GLN A 600 13.21 -26.75 -19.26
CA GLN A 600 13.72 -27.94 -18.58
C GLN A 600 14.71 -27.54 -17.49
N PRO A 601 14.54 -27.98 -16.24
CA PRO A 601 15.51 -27.72 -15.18
C PRO A 601 16.93 -28.16 -15.59
N GLY A 602 17.91 -27.29 -15.36
CA GLY A 602 19.30 -27.44 -15.73
C GLY A 602 19.63 -27.04 -17.18
N SER A 603 18.65 -26.65 -18.00
CA SER A 603 18.92 -26.23 -19.38
C SER A 603 19.68 -24.90 -19.44
N LEU A 604 19.41 -23.95 -18.55
CA LEU A 604 20.17 -22.70 -18.48
C LEU A 604 21.59 -22.95 -17.94
N LEU A 605 21.75 -23.91 -17.02
CA LEU A 605 23.06 -24.29 -16.48
C LEU A 605 23.99 -24.86 -17.57
N ARG A 606 23.45 -25.58 -18.56
CA ARG A 606 24.23 -26.04 -19.73
C ARG A 606 24.77 -24.87 -20.56
N LEU A 607 24.09 -23.73 -20.53
CA LEU A 607 24.51 -22.50 -21.21
C LEU A 607 25.45 -21.63 -20.35
N ALA A 608 25.82 -22.06 -19.14
CA ALA A 608 26.70 -21.29 -18.25
C ALA A 608 28.00 -20.81 -18.90
N PRO A 609 28.72 -21.59 -19.76
CA PRO A 609 29.91 -21.10 -20.45
C PRO A 609 29.60 -19.95 -21.41
N ALA A 610 28.56 -20.09 -22.24
CA ALA A 610 28.15 -19.06 -23.20
C ALA A 610 27.66 -17.79 -22.48
N LEU A 611 26.89 -17.95 -21.40
CA LEU A 611 26.44 -16.85 -20.55
C LEU A 611 27.61 -16.10 -19.91
N HIS A 612 28.64 -16.83 -19.44
CA HIS A 612 29.83 -16.20 -18.86
C HIS A 612 30.56 -15.35 -19.89
N HIS A 613 30.79 -15.93 -21.07
CA HIS A 613 31.46 -15.25 -22.18
C HIS A 613 30.73 -13.96 -22.59
N ARG A 614 29.39 -14.03 -22.70
CA ARG A 614 28.57 -12.89 -23.12
C ARG A 614 28.45 -11.78 -22.09
N THR A 615 28.43 -12.15 -20.81
CA THR A 615 28.21 -11.19 -19.73
C THR A 615 29.52 -10.70 -19.11
N GLY A 616 30.65 -11.29 -19.49
CA GLY A 616 31.95 -11.04 -18.85
C GLY A 616 31.97 -11.40 -17.37
N GLY A 617 31.07 -12.26 -16.91
CA GLY A 617 30.90 -12.62 -15.49
C GLY A 617 30.14 -11.57 -14.65
N TRP A 618 29.61 -10.50 -15.25
CA TRP A 618 28.85 -9.48 -14.51
C TRP A 618 27.45 -9.99 -14.17
N ALA A 619 27.16 -10.13 -12.88
CA ALA A 619 25.88 -10.67 -12.43
C ALA A 619 24.67 -9.79 -12.81
N GLY A 620 24.84 -8.46 -12.87
CA GLY A 620 23.78 -7.58 -13.34
C GLY A 620 23.50 -7.71 -14.84
N ALA A 621 24.54 -7.95 -15.65
CA ALA A 621 24.42 -8.30 -17.06
C ALA A 621 23.73 -9.66 -17.25
N LEU A 622 24.13 -10.67 -16.47
CA LEU A 622 23.47 -11.99 -16.45
C LEU A 622 21.98 -11.88 -16.12
N ALA A 623 21.64 -11.20 -15.04
CA ALA A 623 20.25 -11.03 -14.62
C ALA A 623 19.43 -10.24 -15.67
N HIS A 624 20.04 -9.26 -16.34
CA HIS A 624 19.38 -8.55 -17.44
C HIS A 624 19.11 -9.47 -18.63
N LEU A 625 20.12 -10.20 -19.08
CA LEU A 625 20.06 -11.05 -20.25
C LEU A 625 19.07 -12.21 -20.07
N VAL A 626 19.10 -12.89 -18.91
CA VAL A 626 18.15 -13.97 -18.61
C VAL A 626 16.73 -13.44 -18.46
N ARG A 627 16.53 -12.28 -17.81
CA ARG A 627 15.22 -11.64 -17.70
C ARG A 627 14.64 -11.27 -19.06
N SER A 628 15.43 -10.63 -19.91
CA SER A 628 15.00 -10.22 -21.24
C SER A 628 14.64 -11.45 -22.08
N ALA A 629 15.51 -12.47 -22.11
CA ALA A 629 15.23 -13.72 -22.83
C ALA A 629 13.97 -14.43 -22.31
N SER A 630 13.73 -14.41 -21.00
CA SER A 630 12.52 -15.00 -20.41
C SER A 630 11.26 -14.25 -20.86
N ILE A 631 11.32 -12.92 -20.92
CA ILE A 631 10.19 -12.09 -21.39
C ILE A 631 9.93 -12.38 -22.87
N ASP A 632 10.96 -12.41 -23.71
CA ASP A 632 10.83 -12.71 -25.14
C ASP A 632 10.32 -14.14 -25.39
N ALA A 633 10.74 -15.11 -24.58
CA ALA A 633 10.24 -16.49 -24.64
C ALA A 633 8.74 -16.57 -24.30
N ILE A 634 8.26 -15.76 -23.35
CA ILE A 634 6.83 -15.69 -23.00
C ILE A 634 6.04 -15.00 -24.12
N LEU A 635 6.52 -13.85 -24.60
CA LEU A 635 5.84 -13.08 -25.65
C LEU A 635 5.76 -13.83 -26.98
N SER A 636 6.79 -14.62 -27.31
CA SER A 636 6.80 -15.48 -28.50
C SER A 636 6.03 -16.79 -28.34
N GLY A 637 5.59 -17.14 -27.11
CA GLY A 637 4.88 -18.37 -26.80
C GLY A 637 5.72 -19.65 -26.79
N ARG A 638 7.03 -19.56 -27.08
CA ARG A 638 7.95 -20.72 -27.00
C ARG A 638 8.14 -21.20 -25.58
N GLU A 639 8.15 -20.27 -24.62
CA GLU A 639 8.27 -20.55 -23.18
C GLU A 639 9.44 -21.49 -22.82
N GLU A 640 10.56 -21.36 -23.54
CA GLU A 640 11.86 -22.00 -23.29
C GLU A 640 12.99 -21.02 -23.64
N ILE A 641 14.16 -21.19 -23.04
CA ILE A 641 15.36 -20.38 -23.32
C ILE A 641 16.41 -21.25 -24.00
N THR A 642 16.94 -20.75 -25.11
CA THR A 642 18.00 -21.35 -25.91
C THR A 642 19.15 -20.37 -26.09
N GLU A 643 20.32 -20.85 -26.53
CA GLU A 643 21.50 -20.01 -26.74
C GLU A 643 21.24 -18.85 -27.72
N ARG A 644 20.45 -19.10 -28.76
CA ARG A 644 20.06 -18.11 -29.80
C ARG A 644 19.24 -16.96 -29.24
N ASP A 645 18.52 -17.17 -28.13
CA ASP A 645 17.68 -16.14 -27.53
C ASP A 645 18.50 -15.01 -26.90
N PHE A 646 19.77 -15.28 -26.63
CA PHE A 646 20.68 -14.27 -26.13
C PHE A 646 21.28 -13.42 -27.25
N ASP A 647 21.27 -13.88 -28.51
CA ASP A 647 21.94 -13.19 -29.63
C ASP A 647 21.30 -11.85 -29.96
N SER A 648 20.00 -11.74 -29.75
CA SER A 648 19.23 -10.52 -29.99
C SER A 648 19.27 -9.51 -28.84
N ILE A 649 19.89 -9.84 -27.70
CA ILE A 649 19.83 -9.01 -26.48
C ILE A 649 21.18 -8.33 -26.25
N THR A 650 21.18 -7.00 -26.32
CA THR A 650 22.38 -6.20 -26.04
C THR A 650 22.69 -6.15 -24.54
N VAL A 651 23.91 -6.57 -24.18
CA VAL A 651 24.41 -6.63 -22.79
C VAL A 651 25.07 -5.34 -22.36
#